data_AF-A0A6C0KTC8-F1
#
_entry.id   AF-A0A6C0KTC8-F1
#
_cell.length_a   1.000
_cell.length_b   1.000
_cell.length_c   1.000
_cell.angle_alpha   90.00
_cell.angle_beta   90.00
_cell.angle_gamma   90.00
#
_symmetry.space_group_name_H-M   'P 1'
#
loop_
_entity.id
_entity.type
_entity.pdbx_description
1 polymer ?
#
loop_
_entity_poly.entity_id
_entity_poly.type
_entity_poly.pdbx_seq_one_letter_code
_entity_poly.pdbx_strand_id
1 'polypeptide(L)'
;MYKEYIELYQTYTKKYGQKTAIFLMVGSFYELYDIQDVETGETQANVRDIVDLLGIQLSNKKGDVGQGKDGLFAGFPDYVMHKWAGRLTSTGWTVVIVDQIKDARGKVKERKVARILSPSTHIEQTNSLETPYVTALYFEPGQSAPLFGAATLDLTTGTTKTYAGTANGRADIWTADDLVQMLSVYPPKELLIYWNGELNPDESFFRRVFGLPSIPIHIYPINTLGAFQYNLVRVEFFQNIYSIKSLLPPKTYLGLRSEQEECALLYLLQFVEEHDKTMLKSFHRNESWTPNTRLICGNHALTQLQMTSYKPEESVLSLFDKCITVMGKRAIKERLLSPYSEPTEIRARLREVQEYMTWPQEKQKQLERQLRFMFDLPRLHRRLLCGLIQANEIAALFQTYHAIHVIQTQVTQETSLTAPYSNEQWIAYIHVMNTHFNDEKAQQASQDLTAFSNNTYPDIAQKEAEIQEVLLAFQLLKKEIAIKGNVAEDAVRLEEREKEPFGLKGSTITLQQLKKNSAQLPEGIIISVLKSGGWIDCTKLQQLNTKLVKLRESLAHLVSNHLLTACHDISQAGQHLWTFMEHWICHVDGTQCIGKVSFERGFSCPVIEDLDSNGSAVQITNVRHPLVEASATRTQYVKHNVTLQSGGWLVYGMNASGKSTLMKATGICVLLAQAGCFVPAKEMILKPFQAVYTRILNQDNLFAGLSSFAVEMSELRDILRNANPYTLVLGDELCAGTESTSAQALIASGIQWLTKRKAKFIFATHLHDLPKLIDLKGVEVWHLHVEYDPLTKKLIYDRSLRQGSGSTLYGLEVARAMDLPFEFIEQALENRHKILGSVKESDAVSSSWNREIIRRECESCKKPIGLEVHHIQHRASATNGLLEDGSHMNDKRNLVTICQACHDAVHANTLVIGDQIQTSNGPERVIEHIPSVIPSAEKLKSKWTEEELETMKQTLKTYSSMSLRSIRAHLHSKHEIEVSEAILGKMRRGC
;
A
#
# COMPACT_ATOMS: atom_id res chain seq x y z
N MET A 1 3.16 -21.13 39.86
CA MET A 1 2.44 -21.07 38.58
C MET A 1 1.53 -19.86 38.49
N TYR A 2 0.32 -19.83 39.06
CA TYR A 2 -0.57 -18.64 38.98
C TYR A 2 0.10 -17.34 39.44
N LYS A 3 0.65 -17.32 40.65
CA LYS A 3 1.37 -16.16 41.20
C LYS A 3 2.52 -15.70 40.30
N GLU A 4 3.38 -16.64 39.89
CA GLU A 4 4.53 -16.40 39.00
C GLU A 4 4.09 -15.83 37.64
N TYR A 5 3.03 -16.38 37.04
CA TYR A 5 2.48 -15.88 35.77
C TYR A 5 1.95 -14.45 35.93
N ILE A 6 1.22 -14.15 37.00
CA ILE A 6 0.65 -12.82 37.24
C ILE A 6 1.75 -11.79 37.52
N GLU A 7 2.79 -12.16 38.26
CA GLU A 7 3.96 -11.29 38.48
C GLU A 7 4.66 -10.95 37.16
N LEU A 8 4.86 -11.94 36.27
CA LEU A 8 5.39 -11.73 34.93
C LEU A 8 4.47 -10.85 34.09
N TYR A 9 3.17 -11.14 34.08
CA TYR A 9 2.18 -10.37 33.34
C TYR A 9 2.15 -8.91 33.78
N GLN A 10 2.12 -8.62 35.08
CA GLN A 10 2.14 -7.26 35.62
C GLN A 10 3.43 -6.52 35.25
N THR A 11 4.58 -7.21 35.36
CA THR A 11 5.89 -6.64 35.04
C THR A 11 5.97 -6.20 33.57
N TYR A 12 5.57 -7.08 32.65
CA TYR A 12 5.71 -6.82 31.22
C TYR A 12 4.56 -5.98 30.63
N THR A 13 3.36 -6.05 31.20
CA THR A 13 2.24 -5.17 30.85
C THR A 13 2.54 -3.72 31.20
N LYS A 14 3.27 -3.46 32.29
CA LYS A 14 3.75 -2.10 32.61
C LYS A 14 4.70 -1.54 31.54
N LYS A 15 5.45 -2.42 30.86
CA LYS A 15 6.45 -2.02 29.86
C LYS A 15 5.86 -1.91 28.45
N TYR A 16 5.02 -2.87 28.05
CA TYR A 16 4.54 -3.00 26.68
C TYR A 16 3.04 -2.71 26.51
N GLY A 17 2.33 -2.45 27.61
CA GLY A 17 0.89 -2.19 27.62
C GLY A 17 0.06 -3.47 27.71
N GLN A 18 -1.27 -3.29 27.65
CA GLN A 18 -2.26 -4.35 27.91
C GLN A 18 -2.20 -5.53 26.92
N LYS A 19 -1.71 -5.31 25.70
CA LYS A 19 -1.50 -6.35 24.69
C LYS A 19 -0.19 -7.11 24.93
N THR A 20 -0.06 -7.69 26.13
CA THR A 20 1.07 -8.51 26.53
C THR A 20 0.61 -9.93 26.86
N ALA A 21 1.27 -10.94 26.30
CA ALA A 21 1.02 -12.35 26.58
C ALA A 21 2.25 -13.00 27.19
N ILE A 22 2.07 -13.92 28.15
CA ILE A 22 3.16 -14.67 28.76
C ILE A 22 3.02 -16.13 28.36
N PHE A 23 4.01 -16.69 27.67
CA PHE A 23 4.06 -18.13 27.36
C PHE A 23 4.99 -18.81 28.35
N LEU A 24 4.40 -19.49 29.34
CA LEU A 24 5.15 -20.09 30.45
C LEU A 24 5.39 -21.58 30.23
N MET A 25 6.65 -21.99 30.03
CA MET A 25 6.99 -23.39 29.74
C MET A 25 6.80 -24.30 30.97
N VAL A 26 6.10 -25.41 30.74
CA VAL A 26 5.88 -26.50 31.69
C VAL A 26 5.99 -27.83 30.96
N GLY A 27 7.14 -28.51 31.12
CA GLY A 27 7.38 -29.78 30.43
C GLY A 27 7.64 -29.55 28.93
N SER A 28 6.74 -30.01 28.07
CA SER A 28 6.78 -29.81 26.61
C SER A 28 5.61 -28.94 26.10
N PHE A 29 5.05 -28.12 26.99
CA PHE A 29 3.91 -27.24 26.71
C PHE A 29 4.21 -25.82 27.19
N TYR A 30 3.68 -24.84 26.48
CA TYR A 30 3.51 -23.49 26.99
C TYR A 30 2.10 -23.35 27.57
N GLU A 31 2.03 -22.82 28.78
CA GLU A 31 0.80 -22.70 29.57
C GLU A 31 0.48 -21.23 29.89
N LEU A 32 -0.81 -20.92 29.95
CA LEU A 32 -1.39 -19.62 30.28
C LEU A 32 -2.22 -19.76 31.57
N TYR A 33 -2.12 -18.78 32.47
CA TYR A 33 -2.74 -18.84 33.79
C TYR A 33 -3.45 -17.54 34.14
N ASP A 34 -4.66 -17.64 34.71
CA ASP A 34 -5.40 -16.47 35.20
C ASP A 34 -6.15 -16.81 36.50
N ILE A 35 -6.46 -15.78 37.29
CA ILE A 35 -7.32 -15.93 38.46
C ILE A 35 -8.57 -15.09 38.23
N GLN A 36 -9.73 -15.73 38.29
CA GLN A 36 -11.02 -15.08 38.16
C GLN A 36 -11.72 -14.99 39.52
N ASP A 37 -12.29 -13.83 39.82
CA ASP A 37 -13.24 -13.67 40.93
C ASP A 37 -14.61 -14.29 40.55
N VAL A 38 -15.16 -15.14 41.42
CA VAL A 38 -16.40 -15.88 41.14
C VAL A 38 -17.64 -14.95 41.20
N GLU A 39 -17.59 -13.86 41.96
CA GLU A 39 -18.70 -12.93 42.13
C GLU A 39 -18.71 -11.85 41.05
N THR A 40 -17.57 -11.20 40.80
CA THR A 40 -17.48 -10.08 39.83
C THR A 40 -17.19 -10.56 38.41
N GLY A 41 -16.59 -11.75 38.27
CA GLY A 41 -16.14 -12.29 37.00
C GLY A 41 -14.84 -11.67 36.47
N GLU A 42 -14.23 -10.73 37.20
CA GLU A 42 -13.00 -10.04 36.84
C GLU A 42 -11.78 -10.97 36.88
N THR A 43 -10.84 -10.76 35.96
CA THR A 43 -9.60 -11.54 35.85
C THR A 43 -8.38 -10.71 36.28
N GLN A 44 -7.34 -11.38 36.78
CA GLN A 44 -6.08 -10.73 37.17
C GLN A 44 -5.08 -10.61 36.02
N ALA A 45 -5.31 -11.35 34.94
CA ALA A 45 -4.61 -11.24 33.67
C ALA A 45 -5.61 -11.18 32.50
N ASN A 46 -5.09 -11.32 31.27
CA ASN A 46 -5.84 -11.22 30.01
C ASN A 46 -5.89 -12.56 29.25
N VAL A 47 -5.93 -13.70 29.97
CA VAL A 47 -5.85 -15.02 29.31
C VAL A 47 -7.06 -15.27 28.40
N ARG A 48 -8.23 -14.72 28.73
CA ARG A 48 -9.42 -14.80 27.88
C ARG A 48 -9.18 -14.18 26.51
N ASP A 49 -8.67 -12.95 26.48
CA ASP A 49 -8.38 -12.24 25.22
C ASP A 49 -7.38 -13.04 24.36
N ILE A 50 -6.35 -13.60 25.00
CA ILE A 50 -5.36 -14.44 24.32
C ILE A 50 -6.05 -15.69 23.75
N VAL A 51 -6.82 -16.40 24.56
CA VAL A 51 -7.46 -17.65 24.15
C VAL A 51 -8.49 -17.43 23.04
N ASP A 52 -9.25 -16.34 23.07
CA ASP A 52 -10.22 -15.98 22.03
C ASP A 52 -9.51 -15.69 20.70
N LEU A 53 -8.37 -14.97 20.74
CA LEU A 53 -7.55 -14.71 19.55
C LEU A 53 -6.89 -15.98 18.99
N LEU A 54 -6.44 -16.89 19.86
CA LEU A 54 -5.79 -18.13 19.44
C LEU A 54 -6.82 -19.19 19.00
N GLY A 55 -8.03 -19.16 19.54
CA GLY A 55 -9.05 -20.19 19.36
C GLY A 55 -8.66 -21.51 20.04
N ILE A 56 -8.06 -21.45 21.22
CA ILE A 56 -7.69 -22.63 22.03
C ILE A 56 -8.71 -22.86 23.16
N GLN A 57 -8.68 -24.03 23.81
CA GLN A 57 -9.65 -24.33 24.87
C GLN A 57 -9.20 -23.72 26.21
N LEU A 58 -10.05 -22.87 26.80
CA LEU A 58 -9.92 -22.43 28.19
C LEU A 58 -10.55 -23.47 29.12
N SER A 59 -9.85 -23.85 30.18
CA SER A 59 -10.29 -24.83 31.17
C SER A 59 -10.13 -24.30 32.58
N ASN A 60 -10.94 -24.82 33.51
CA ASN A 60 -10.75 -24.56 34.93
C ASN A 60 -9.78 -25.60 35.51
N LYS A 61 -8.70 -25.13 36.14
CA LYS A 61 -7.72 -25.99 36.80
C LYS A 61 -7.77 -25.71 38.29
N LYS A 62 -8.16 -26.71 39.08
CA LYS A 62 -8.18 -26.61 40.54
C LYS A 62 -6.76 -26.35 41.04
N GLY A 63 -6.57 -25.24 41.74
CA GLY A 63 -5.30 -24.80 42.31
C GLY A 63 -5.52 -23.97 43.57
N ASP A 64 -4.44 -23.60 44.24
CA ASP A 64 -4.47 -22.82 45.49
C ASP A 64 -4.64 -21.31 45.17
N VAL A 65 -5.82 -20.94 44.65
CA VAL A 65 -6.15 -19.56 44.19
C VAL A 65 -6.92 -18.72 45.23
N GLY A 66 -7.14 -19.27 46.43
CA GLY A 66 -7.88 -18.62 47.52
C GLY A 66 -9.40 -18.88 47.48
N GLN A 67 -10.10 -18.64 48.59
CA GLN A 67 -11.57 -18.77 48.64
C GLN A 67 -12.26 -17.72 47.75
N GLY A 68 -13.34 -18.12 47.05
CA GLY A 68 -14.11 -17.24 46.17
C GLY A 68 -13.49 -16.98 44.78
N LYS A 69 -12.45 -17.73 44.40
CA LYS A 69 -11.71 -17.54 43.14
C LYS A 69 -11.56 -18.83 42.35
N ASP A 70 -11.63 -18.71 41.03
CA ASP A 70 -11.42 -19.80 40.08
C ASP A 70 -10.10 -19.63 39.31
N GLY A 71 -9.36 -20.73 39.18
CA GLY A 71 -8.11 -20.77 38.40
C GLY A 71 -8.39 -21.13 36.95
N LEU A 72 -8.14 -20.19 36.03
CA LEU A 72 -8.26 -20.40 34.59
C LEU A 72 -6.93 -20.90 34.01
N PHE A 73 -7.03 -21.74 32.99
CA PHE A 73 -5.88 -22.42 32.39
C PHE A 73 -6.09 -22.68 30.89
N ALA A 74 -5.05 -22.44 30.09
CA ALA A 74 -4.96 -22.89 28.71
C ALA A 74 -3.50 -23.29 28.40
N GLY A 75 -3.28 -24.05 27.33
CA GLY A 75 -1.93 -24.39 26.91
C GLY A 75 -1.85 -25.10 25.56
N PHE A 76 -0.65 -25.13 25.00
CA PHE A 76 -0.36 -25.77 23.71
C PHE A 76 1.07 -26.34 23.68
N PRO A 77 1.35 -27.33 22.82
CA PRO A 77 2.69 -27.92 22.70
C PRO A 77 3.76 -26.90 22.28
N ASP A 78 5.00 -27.09 22.72
CA ASP A 78 6.14 -26.21 22.41
C ASP A 78 6.41 -26.02 20.92
N TYR A 79 6.30 -27.07 20.11
CA TYR A 79 6.58 -27.01 18.67
C TYR A 79 5.62 -26.11 17.86
N VAL A 80 4.48 -25.69 18.41
CA VAL A 80 3.56 -24.71 17.78
C VAL A 80 3.70 -23.29 18.33
N MET A 81 4.71 -23.02 19.17
CA MET A 81 4.89 -21.73 19.83
C MET A 81 4.94 -20.56 18.84
N HIS A 82 5.79 -20.61 17.82
CA HIS A 82 5.92 -19.53 16.83
C HIS A 82 4.61 -19.28 16.06
N LYS A 83 3.86 -20.34 15.74
CA LYS A 83 2.56 -20.21 15.08
C LYS A 83 1.56 -19.42 15.94
N TRP A 84 1.54 -19.66 17.25
CA TRP A 84 0.63 -18.98 18.18
C TRP A 84 1.09 -17.57 18.53
N ALA A 85 2.38 -17.41 18.85
CA ALA A 85 2.98 -16.09 19.05
C ALA A 85 2.73 -15.20 17.83
N GLY A 86 2.82 -15.79 16.64
CA GLY A 86 2.56 -15.17 15.36
C GLY A 86 1.22 -14.46 15.21
N ARG A 87 0.15 -15.16 15.59
CA ARG A 87 -1.22 -14.62 15.56
C ARG A 87 -1.35 -13.40 16.47
N LEU A 88 -0.73 -13.46 17.65
CA LEU A 88 -0.72 -12.35 18.61
C LEU A 88 0.12 -11.17 18.06
N THR A 89 1.35 -11.41 17.61
CA THR A 89 2.24 -10.36 17.11
C THR A 89 1.66 -9.65 15.88
N SER A 90 0.93 -10.36 15.00
CA SER A 90 0.25 -9.73 13.85
C SER A 90 -0.87 -8.75 14.22
N THR A 91 -1.38 -8.83 15.46
CA THR A 91 -2.43 -7.94 15.98
C THR A 91 -1.90 -6.93 17.00
N GLY A 92 -0.58 -6.75 17.04
CA GLY A 92 0.11 -5.75 17.88
C GLY A 92 0.39 -6.20 19.31
N TRP A 93 0.42 -7.50 19.59
CA TRP A 93 0.76 -8.02 20.92
C TRP A 93 2.25 -8.31 21.06
N THR A 94 2.75 -8.18 22.29
CA THR A 94 4.08 -8.61 22.71
C THR A 94 3.96 -9.91 23.50
N VAL A 95 4.74 -10.93 23.12
CA VAL A 95 4.71 -12.28 23.70
C VAL A 95 6.02 -12.57 24.41
N VAL A 96 5.97 -12.75 25.72
CA VAL A 96 7.14 -13.07 26.57
C VAL A 96 7.27 -14.58 26.68
N ILE A 97 8.38 -15.12 26.18
CA ILE A 97 8.67 -16.56 26.23
C ILE A 97 9.48 -16.88 27.47
N VAL A 98 8.96 -17.75 28.31
CA VAL A 98 9.59 -18.14 29.58
C VAL A 98 9.90 -19.63 29.56
N ASP A 99 11.18 -19.97 29.50
CA ASP A 99 11.64 -21.36 29.38
C ASP A 99 12.14 -21.92 30.72
N GLN A 100 12.24 -23.26 30.78
CA GLN A 100 12.73 -23.99 31.95
C GLN A 100 14.24 -24.23 31.86
N ILE A 101 14.99 -23.68 32.82
CA ILE A 101 16.40 -24.02 33.01
C ILE A 101 16.44 -25.28 33.88
N LYS A 102 16.95 -26.39 33.32
CA LYS A 102 17.07 -27.67 34.01
C LYS A 102 18.45 -27.83 34.65
N ASP A 103 18.51 -28.53 35.78
CA ASP A 103 19.76 -28.96 36.40
C ASP A 103 20.37 -30.15 35.63
N ALA A 104 21.59 -30.57 36.02
CA ALA A 104 22.27 -31.72 35.42
C ALA A 104 21.51 -33.06 35.56
N ARG A 105 20.47 -33.11 36.40
CA ARG A 105 19.59 -34.28 36.62
C ARG A 105 18.26 -34.16 35.85
N GLY A 106 18.10 -33.11 35.04
CA GLY A 106 16.90 -32.86 34.24
C GLY A 106 15.72 -32.27 35.03
N LYS A 107 15.90 -31.90 36.31
CA LYS A 107 14.87 -31.22 37.11
C LYS A 107 14.87 -29.73 36.83
N VAL A 108 13.69 -29.12 36.81
CA VAL A 108 13.54 -27.67 36.61
C VAL A 108 14.15 -26.94 37.80
N LYS A 109 15.24 -26.22 37.57
CA LYS A 109 15.94 -25.41 38.56
C LYS A 109 15.26 -24.06 38.72
N GLU A 110 15.03 -23.37 37.59
CA GLU A 110 14.40 -22.06 37.55
C GLU A 110 13.69 -21.84 36.20
N ARG A 111 12.79 -20.86 36.16
CA ARG A 111 12.18 -20.36 34.92
C ARG A 111 12.69 -18.96 34.66
N LYS A 112 13.10 -18.69 33.42
CA LYS A 112 13.64 -17.40 33.02
C LYS A 112 13.08 -17.00 31.67
N VAL A 113 12.89 -15.70 31.48
CA VAL A 113 12.57 -15.15 30.17
C VAL A 113 13.71 -15.48 29.20
N ALA A 114 13.39 -16.26 28.18
CA ALA A 114 14.32 -16.70 27.16
C ALA A 114 14.44 -15.64 26.05
N ARG A 115 13.29 -15.14 25.59
CA ARG A 115 13.17 -14.09 24.58
C ARG A 115 11.80 -13.42 24.65
N ILE A 116 11.67 -12.26 24.02
CA ILE A 116 10.42 -11.52 23.86
C ILE A 116 10.16 -11.37 22.37
N LEU A 117 8.93 -11.65 21.94
CA LEU A 117 8.47 -11.56 20.57
C LEU A 117 7.48 -10.41 20.46
N SER A 118 7.88 -9.34 19.78
CA SER A 118 7.02 -8.19 19.45
C SER A 118 6.71 -8.18 17.95
N PRO A 119 5.80 -7.31 17.47
CA PRO A 119 5.48 -7.19 16.05
C PRO A 119 6.69 -6.89 15.15
N SER A 120 7.74 -6.26 15.69
CA SER A 120 8.96 -5.96 14.96
C SER A 120 10.09 -6.97 15.19
N THR A 121 10.11 -7.66 16.34
CA THR A 121 11.20 -8.58 16.72
C THR A 121 10.92 -10.05 16.43
N HIS A 122 9.68 -10.43 16.11
CA HIS A 122 9.31 -11.80 15.74
C HIS A 122 9.65 -12.12 14.27
N ILE A 123 10.94 -12.22 13.96
CA ILE A 123 11.43 -12.43 12.59
C ILE A 123 10.94 -13.74 11.95
N GLU A 124 10.72 -14.79 12.75
CA GLU A 124 10.30 -16.12 12.27
C GLU A 124 8.88 -16.13 11.67
N GLN A 125 8.05 -15.17 12.04
CA GLN A 125 6.71 -14.94 11.47
C GLN A 125 6.76 -14.21 10.12
N THR A 126 7.89 -13.58 9.80
CA THR A 126 7.95 -12.57 8.75
C THR A 126 7.90 -13.23 7.36
N ASN A 127 6.90 -12.87 6.58
CA ASN A 127 6.82 -13.25 5.17
C ASN A 127 7.98 -12.64 4.36
N SER A 128 8.29 -13.19 3.19
CA SER A 128 9.35 -12.64 2.32
C SER A 128 9.07 -11.19 1.91
N LEU A 129 7.81 -10.85 1.63
CA LEU A 129 7.38 -9.53 1.15
C LEU A 129 7.27 -8.45 2.23
N GLU A 130 7.18 -8.84 3.51
CA GLU A 130 7.07 -7.88 4.61
C GLU A 130 8.43 -7.62 5.24
N THR A 131 8.70 -6.36 5.57
CA THR A 131 9.86 -6.00 6.38
C THR A 131 9.39 -5.51 7.76
N PRO A 132 9.77 -6.18 8.85
CA PRO A 132 9.29 -5.87 10.19
C PRO A 132 10.14 -4.74 10.80
N TYR A 133 10.07 -3.55 10.22
CA TYR A 133 10.86 -2.42 10.70
C TYR A 133 10.51 -2.08 12.14
N VAL A 134 11.54 -1.90 12.97
CA VAL A 134 11.44 -1.19 14.24
C VAL A 134 12.06 0.19 14.05
N THR A 135 11.38 1.23 14.53
CA THR A 135 11.89 2.60 14.47
C THR A 135 11.94 3.19 15.87
N ALA A 136 13.06 3.81 16.24
CA ALA A 136 13.20 4.60 17.45
C ALA A 136 13.37 6.07 17.08
N LEU A 137 12.61 6.92 17.78
CA LEU A 137 12.69 8.37 17.71
C LEU A 137 13.17 8.89 19.05
N TYR A 138 14.16 9.78 19.01
CA TYR A 138 14.70 10.46 20.17
C TYR A 138 14.43 11.95 20.02
N PHE A 139 13.73 12.57 20.97
CA PHE A 139 13.39 13.98 20.96
C PHE A 139 14.07 14.72 22.10
N GLU A 140 14.56 15.92 21.81
CA GLU A 140 15.10 16.86 22.80
C GLU A 140 14.47 18.24 22.66
N PRO A 141 14.43 19.04 23.74
CA PRO A 141 13.89 20.38 23.69
C PRO A 141 14.75 21.25 22.77
N GLY A 142 14.12 21.88 21.78
CA GLY A 142 14.75 22.88 20.93
C GLY A 142 14.29 24.30 21.29
N GLN A 143 14.85 25.31 20.61
CA GLN A 143 14.50 26.73 20.87
C GLN A 143 13.04 27.08 20.56
N SER A 144 12.44 26.40 19.57
CA SER A 144 11.05 26.65 19.14
C SER A 144 10.28 25.35 19.00
N ALA A 145 10.80 24.42 18.21
CA ALA A 145 10.31 23.06 18.05
C ALA A 145 11.42 22.06 18.42
N PRO A 146 11.09 20.81 18.78
CA PRO A 146 12.07 19.84 19.26
C PRO A 146 13.08 19.45 18.19
N LEU A 147 14.31 19.17 18.63
CA LEU A 147 15.30 18.45 17.84
C LEU A 147 14.95 16.97 17.89
N PHE A 148 15.23 16.23 16.82
CA PHE A 148 14.99 14.80 16.80
C PHE A 148 16.11 14.00 16.15
N GLY A 149 16.23 12.76 16.59
CA GLY A 149 16.98 11.69 15.94
C GLY A 149 16.04 10.52 15.66
N ALA A 150 16.29 9.82 14.58
CA ALA A 150 15.54 8.66 14.15
C ALA A 150 16.51 7.55 13.75
N ALA A 151 16.20 6.33 14.18
CA ALA A 151 16.90 5.12 13.77
C ALA A 151 15.86 4.09 13.36
N THR A 152 16.07 3.41 12.24
CA THR A 152 15.22 2.32 11.78
C THR A 152 16.06 1.08 11.52
N LEU A 153 15.54 -0.09 11.87
CA LEU A 153 16.21 -1.36 11.73
C LEU A 153 15.29 -2.39 11.07
N ASP A 154 15.83 -3.09 10.08
CA ASP A 154 15.31 -4.36 9.59
C ASP A 154 16.12 -5.50 10.23
N LEU A 155 15.51 -6.26 11.14
CA LEU A 155 16.16 -7.38 11.80
C LEU A 155 16.42 -8.57 10.86
N THR A 156 15.66 -8.70 9.77
CA THR A 156 15.79 -9.80 8.81
C THR A 156 17.02 -9.68 7.92
N THR A 157 17.50 -8.45 7.72
CA THR A 157 18.71 -8.14 6.94
C THR A 157 19.83 -7.59 7.82
N GLY A 158 19.55 -7.08 9.01
CA GLY A 158 20.53 -6.44 9.88
C GLY A 158 20.99 -5.07 9.38
N THR A 159 20.15 -4.39 8.59
CA THR A 159 20.45 -3.03 8.08
C THR A 159 19.86 -1.97 8.99
N THR A 160 20.68 -1.00 9.40
CA THR A 160 20.22 0.17 10.16
C THR A 160 20.32 1.45 9.33
N LYS A 161 19.31 2.31 9.43
CA LYS A 161 19.31 3.65 8.83
C LYS A 161 19.04 4.72 9.88
N THR A 162 19.84 5.80 9.89
CA THR A 162 19.70 6.91 10.85
C THR A 162 19.51 8.27 10.18
N TYR A 163 18.82 9.16 10.88
CA TYR A 163 18.56 10.54 10.48
C TYR A 163 18.37 11.44 11.69
N ALA A 164 18.75 12.71 11.60
CA ALA A 164 18.37 13.72 12.56
C ALA A 164 17.99 15.01 11.86
N GLY A 165 17.14 15.77 12.52
CA GLY A 165 16.66 17.05 12.05
C GLY A 165 16.03 17.88 13.16
N THR A 166 15.41 18.97 12.75
CA THR A 166 14.67 19.88 13.63
C THR A 166 13.23 19.90 13.18
N ALA A 167 12.30 19.70 14.12
CA ALA A 167 10.88 19.85 13.82
C ALA A 167 10.56 21.34 13.52
N ASN A 168 9.41 21.57 12.89
CA ASN A 168 8.94 22.90 12.52
C ASN A 168 7.72 23.29 13.35
N GLY A 169 7.70 24.50 13.90
CA GLY A 169 6.54 25.03 14.65
C GLY A 169 6.92 25.51 16.05
N ARG A 170 6.02 25.27 17.01
CA ARG A 170 6.19 25.60 18.43
C ARG A 170 6.33 24.32 19.25
N ALA A 171 6.70 24.44 20.52
CA ALA A 171 6.98 23.30 21.39
C ALA A 171 5.76 22.39 21.57
N ASP A 172 4.55 22.96 21.54
CA ASP A 172 3.25 22.30 21.69
C ASP A 172 2.63 21.85 20.35
N ILE A 173 2.94 22.55 19.25
CA ILE A 173 2.37 22.30 17.92
C ILE A 173 3.47 22.37 16.86
N TRP A 174 3.95 21.19 16.46
CA TRP A 174 5.02 21.03 15.48
C TRP A 174 4.76 19.91 14.48
N THR A 175 5.48 19.96 13.37
CA THR A 175 5.49 18.99 12.28
C THR A 175 6.94 18.58 11.94
N ALA A 176 7.13 17.42 11.33
CA ALA A 176 8.44 16.93 10.92
C ALA A 176 8.32 16.17 9.60
N ASP A 177 8.14 16.91 8.50
CA ASP A 177 7.86 16.35 7.17
C ASP A 177 8.91 15.33 6.70
N ASP A 178 10.20 15.63 6.89
CA ASP A 178 11.27 14.69 6.55
C ASP A 178 11.15 13.38 7.34
N LEU A 179 10.81 13.46 8.62
CA LEU A 179 10.61 12.28 9.46
C LEU A 179 9.37 11.48 9.01
N VAL A 180 8.26 12.17 8.70
CA VAL A 180 7.04 11.55 8.13
C VAL A 180 7.37 10.82 6.83
N GLN A 181 8.20 11.42 5.97
CA GLN A 181 8.63 10.80 4.72
C GLN A 181 9.50 9.57 5.00
N MET A 182 10.46 9.63 5.93
CA MET A 182 11.26 8.48 6.35
C MET A 182 10.38 7.32 6.83
N LEU A 183 9.38 7.61 7.67
CA LEU A 183 8.41 6.63 8.18
C LEU A 183 7.51 6.07 7.07
N SER A 184 7.27 6.83 6.00
CA SER A 184 6.53 6.33 4.83
C SER A 184 7.37 5.37 3.98
N VAL A 185 8.68 5.66 3.85
CA VAL A 185 9.66 4.81 3.15
C VAL A 185 9.91 3.51 3.91
N TYR A 186 10.15 3.62 5.23
CA TYR A 186 10.40 2.49 6.13
C TYR A 186 9.28 2.39 7.18
N PRO A 187 8.08 1.91 6.79
CA PRO A 187 6.93 1.87 7.69
C PRO A 187 7.20 0.94 8.88
N PRO A 188 7.23 1.48 10.13
CA PRO A 188 7.49 0.66 11.30
C PRO A 188 6.30 -0.26 11.59
N LYS A 189 6.60 -1.48 12.03
CA LYS A 189 5.62 -2.35 12.72
C LYS A 189 5.49 -1.98 14.20
N GLU A 190 6.49 -1.29 14.74
CA GLU A 190 6.56 -0.86 16.14
C GLU A 190 7.38 0.44 16.22
N LEU A 191 6.86 1.45 16.91
CA LEU A 191 7.50 2.76 17.06
C LEU A 191 7.87 3.00 18.52
N LEU A 192 9.14 3.32 18.76
CA LEU A 192 9.67 3.68 20.07
C LEU A 192 9.93 5.18 20.10
N ILE A 193 9.43 5.87 21.12
CA ILE A 193 9.56 7.32 21.27
C ILE A 193 10.23 7.59 22.61
N TYR A 194 11.46 8.09 22.55
CA TYR A 194 12.22 8.55 23.69
C TYR A 194 12.10 10.07 23.76
N TRP A 195 11.36 10.56 24.75
CA TRP A 195 11.03 11.97 24.87
C TRP A 195 11.77 12.62 26.04
N ASN A 196 12.70 13.52 25.72
CA ASN A 196 13.34 14.38 26.70
C ASN A 196 12.65 15.75 26.63
N GLY A 197 11.76 16.04 27.58
CA GLY A 197 11.06 17.32 27.66
C GLY A 197 10.09 17.39 28.83
N GLU A 198 9.79 18.60 29.29
CA GLU A 198 8.91 18.82 30.46
C GLU A 198 7.45 18.42 30.18
N LEU A 199 6.96 18.71 28.97
CA LEU A 199 5.64 18.33 28.51
C LEU A 199 5.75 17.02 27.73
N ASN A 200 5.22 15.93 28.27
CA ASN A 200 5.16 14.63 27.60
C ASN A 200 3.93 14.56 26.68
N PRO A 201 4.09 14.54 25.34
CA PRO A 201 2.97 14.33 24.44
C PRO A 201 2.41 12.92 24.62
N ASP A 202 1.10 12.79 24.45
CA ASP A 202 0.43 11.51 24.49
C ASP A 202 0.56 10.75 23.15
N GLU A 203 0.11 9.50 23.14
CA GLU A 203 0.11 8.68 21.93
C GLU A 203 -0.74 9.29 20.80
N SER A 204 -1.85 9.96 21.14
CA SER A 204 -2.73 10.59 20.16
C SER A 204 -2.04 11.70 19.37
N PHE A 205 -1.16 12.46 20.03
CA PHE A 205 -0.30 13.45 19.39
C PHE A 205 0.58 12.83 18.31
N PHE A 206 1.35 11.78 18.64
CA PHE A 206 2.30 11.18 17.69
C PHE A 206 1.59 10.46 16.53
N ARG A 207 0.46 9.80 16.80
CA ARG A 207 -0.37 9.19 15.74
C ARG A 207 -0.81 10.22 14.72
N ARG A 208 -1.22 11.41 15.19
CA ARG A 208 -1.63 12.52 14.33
C ARG A 208 -0.46 13.09 13.54
N VAL A 209 0.66 13.41 14.20
CA VAL A 209 1.82 14.03 13.53
C VAL A 209 2.46 13.11 12.49
N PHE A 210 2.53 11.80 12.76
CA PHE A 210 3.16 10.85 11.84
C PHE A 210 2.19 10.14 10.90
N GLY A 211 0.87 10.26 11.10
CA GLY A 211 -0.13 9.58 10.28
C GLY A 211 -0.06 8.05 10.40
N LEU A 212 0.10 7.52 11.62
CA LEU A 212 0.33 6.09 11.88
C LEU A 212 -0.85 5.45 12.65
N PRO A 213 -1.84 4.86 11.95
CA PRO A 213 -2.89 4.08 12.59
C PRO A 213 -2.44 2.64 12.84
N SER A 214 -2.93 2.07 13.94
CA SER A 214 -2.94 0.63 14.19
C SER A 214 -1.59 -0.07 14.49
N ILE A 215 -0.48 0.66 14.62
CA ILE A 215 0.80 0.11 15.11
C ILE A 215 0.99 0.39 16.62
N PRO A 216 1.67 -0.47 17.39
CA PRO A 216 2.09 -0.14 18.76
C PRO A 216 3.07 1.03 18.79
N ILE A 217 2.86 1.94 19.73
CA ILE A 217 3.74 3.06 20.02
C ILE A 217 4.13 2.98 21.49
N HIS A 218 5.43 2.90 21.76
CA HIS A 218 5.98 2.87 23.12
C HIS A 218 6.61 4.21 23.43
N ILE A 219 6.08 4.94 24.42
CA ILE A 219 6.57 6.26 24.81
C ILE A 219 7.35 6.14 26.12
N TYR A 220 8.62 6.51 26.06
CA TYR A 220 9.58 6.48 27.16
C TYR A 220 9.98 7.93 27.51
N PRO A 221 9.40 8.52 28.57
CA PRO A 221 9.88 9.81 29.07
C PRO A 221 11.28 9.61 29.67
N ILE A 222 12.25 10.38 29.20
CA ILE A 222 13.66 10.26 29.61
C ILE A 222 14.16 11.57 30.21
N ASN A 223 14.50 11.51 31.50
CA ASN A 223 15.12 12.64 32.22
C ASN A 223 16.65 12.56 32.20
N THR A 224 17.20 11.36 31.98
CA THR A 224 18.64 11.11 31.88
C THR A 224 18.89 10.02 30.85
N LEU A 225 20.09 9.99 30.27
CA LEU A 225 20.51 8.93 29.34
C LEU A 225 20.94 7.63 30.07
N GLY A 226 20.77 7.55 31.39
CA GLY A 226 21.21 6.41 32.19
C GLY A 226 22.70 6.08 31.97
N ALA A 227 23.01 4.80 31.75
CA ALA A 227 24.38 4.36 31.46
C ALA A 227 24.95 4.97 30.16
N PHE A 228 24.09 5.28 29.18
CA PHE A 228 24.49 5.96 27.95
C PHE A 228 24.82 7.44 28.17
N GLN A 229 24.78 7.99 29.38
CA GLN A 229 25.36 9.31 29.65
C GLN A 229 26.88 9.32 29.45
N TYR A 230 27.54 8.18 29.68
CA TYR A 230 28.99 8.06 29.54
C TYR A 230 29.37 7.65 28.11
N ASN A 231 30.19 8.49 27.45
CA ASN A 231 30.64 8.22 26.07
C ASN A 231 31.36 6.87 25.92
N LEU A 232 32.13 6.45 26.92
CA LEU A 232 32.82 5.14 26.89
C LEU A 232 31.83 3.98 26.75
N VAL A 233 30.70 4.02 27.46
CA VAL A 233 29.65 2.99 27.38
C VAL A 233 29.03 2.95 25.98
N ARG A 234 28.77 4.11 25.37
CA ARG A 234 28.26 4.19 23.98
C ARG A 234 29.24 3.55 22.99
N VAL A 235 30.52 3.89 23.11
CA VAL A 235 31.60 3.39 22.26
C VAL A 235 31.72 1.87 22.38
N GLU A 236 31.81 1.34 23.59
CA GLU A 236 31.90 -0.11 23.84
C GLU A 236 30.66 -0.85 23.33
N PHE A 237 29.47 -0.28 23.54
CA PHE A 237 28.20 -0.86 23.07
C PHE A 237 28.17 -1.00 21.54
N PHE A 238 28.51 0.07 20.80
CA PHE A 238 28.57 0.02 19.34
C PHE A 238 29.68 -0.89 18.81
N GLN A 239 30.86 -0.89 19.44
CA GLN A 239 31.97 -1.77 19.04
C GLN A 239 31.57 -3.23 19.12
N ASN A 240 30.87 -3.61 20.19
CA ASN A 240 30.39 -4.97 20.38
C ASN A 240 29.33 -5.36 19.34
N ILE A 241 28.31 -4.52 19.13
CA ILE A 241 27.19 -4.85 18.23
C ILE A 241 27.60 -4.89 16.76
N TYR A 242 28.38 -3.91 16.29
CA TYR A 242 28.82 -3.82 14.91
C TYR A 242 30.16 -4.50 14.64
N SER A 243 30.78 -5.12 15.66
CA SER A 243 32.08 -5.79 15.57
C SER A 243 33.15 -4.91 14.89
N ILE A 244 33.19 -3.64 15.29
CA ILE A 244 34.02 -2.61 14.63
C ILE A 244 35.50 -2.89 14.90
N LYS A 245 36.25 -3.27 13.86
CA LYS A 245 37.71 -3.44 13.90
C LYS A 245 38.49 -2.19 13.46
N SER A 246 37.78 -1.11 13.14
CA SER A 246 38.39 0.15 12.69
C SER A 246 39.03 0.91 13.84
N LEU A 247 40.10 1.65 13.55
CA LEU A 247 40.68 2.63 14.48
C LEU A 247 39.82 3.90 14.59
N LEU A 248 38.85 4.09 13.69
CA LEU A 248 37.92 5.22 13.77
C LEU A 248 36.99 5.07 14.98
N PRO A 249 36.65 6.17 15.68
CA PRO A 249 35.60 6.14 16.70
C PRO A 249 34.30 5.57 16.12
N PRO A 250 33.55 4.74 16.87
CA PRO A 250 32.32 4.10 16.38
C PRO A 250 31.32 5.07 15.75
N LYS A 251 31.16 6.25 16.34
CA LYS A 251 30.30 7.32 15.80
C LYS A 251 30.67 7.68 14.35
N THR A 252 31.96 7.91 14.10
CA THR A 252 32.49 8.23 12.77
C THR A 252 32.44 7.03 11.84
N TYR A 253 32.79 5.85 12.34
CA TYR A 253 32.71 4.61 11.56
C TYR A 253 31.27 4.36 11.10
N LEU A 254 30.26 4.54 11.94
CA LEU A 254 28.85 4.34 11.62
C LEU A 254 28.19 5.51 10.88
N GLY A 255 28.95 6.57 10.57
CA GLY A 255 28.43 7.73 9.84
C GLY A 255 27.37 8.53 10.61
N LEU A 256 27.38 8.48 11.94
CA LEU A 256 26.44 9.20 12.81
C LEU A 256 26.84 10.67 12.91
N ARG A 257 25.95 11.57 12.50
CA ARG A 257 26.24 13.01 12.30
C ARG A 257 25.93 13.88 13.51
N SER A 258 25.04 13.42 14.39
CA SER A 258 24.60 14.15 15.58
C SER A 258 24.50 13.25 16.79
N GLU A 259 24.37 13.83 17.99
CA GLU A 259 24.07 13.06 19.20
C GLU A 259 22.64 12.49 19.18
N GLN A 260 21.71 13.15 18.49
CA GLN A 260 20.34 12.67 18.37
C GLN A 260 20.27 11.39 17.52
N GLU A 261 21.00 11.32 16.39
CA GLU A 261 21.13 10.07 15.60
C GLU A 261 21.73 8.94 16.44
N GLU A 262 22.77 9.27 17.22
CA GLU A 262 23.46 8.33 18.09
C GLU A 262 22.53 7.77 19.17
N CYS A 263 21.79 8.63 19.88
CA CYS A 263 20.86 8.22 20.93
C CYS A 263 19.70 7.40 20.37
N ALA A 264 19.12 7.81 19.23
CA ALA A 264 18.05 7.04 18.58
C ALA A 264 18.52 5.62 18.24
N LEU A 265 19.73 5.46 17.70
CA LEU A 265 20.28 4.14 17.37
C LEU A 265 20.61 3.32 18.63
N LEU A 266 21.18 3.93 19.67
CA LEU A 266 21.48 3.25 20.94
C LEU A 266 20.22 2.67 21.56
N TYR A 267 19.17 3.48 21.67
CA TYR A 267 17.92 3.04 22.28
C TYR A 267 17.18 2.00 21.44
N LEU A 268 17.23 2.11 20.11
CA LEU A 268 16.73 1.06 19.22
C LEU A 268 17.45 -0.27 19.48
N LEU A 269 18.78 -0.25 19.55
CA LEU A 269 19.57 -1.46 19.75
C LEU A 269 19.40 -2.02 21.16
N GLN A 270 19.27 -1.17 22.18
CA GLN A 270 18.93 -1.58 23.54
C GLN A 270 17.57 -2.29 23.57
N PHE A 271 16.56 -1.76 22.90
CA PHE A 271 15.25 -2.40 22.81
C PHE A 271 15.36 -3.80 22.22
N VAL A 272 16.14 -3.97 21.14
CA VAL A 272 16.39 -5.30 20.55
C VAL A 272 17.18 -6.20 21.51
N GLU A 273 18.20 -5.69 22.22
CA GLU A 273 18.97 -6.47 23.21
C GLU A 273 18.05 -7.05 24.29
N GLU A 274 17.12 -6.24 24.77
CA GLU A 274 16.15 -6.62 25.81
C GLU A 274 15.13 -7.65 25.34
N HIS A 275 14.86 -7.72 24.03
CA HIS A 275 13.98 -8.73 23.44
C HIS A 275 14.71 -10.04 23.18
N ASP A 276 15.87 -9.96 22.52
CA ASP A 276 16.74 -11.11 22.28
C ASP A 276 18.16 -10.65 21.94
N LYS A 277 19.06 -10.78 22.92
CA LYS A 277 20.49 -10.47 22.75
C LYS A 277 21.16 -11.22 21.60
N THR A 278 20.66 -12.41 21.23
CA THR A 278 21.25 -13.20 20.15
C THR A 278 21.03 -12.59 18.77
N MET A 279 20.00 -11.74 18.62
CA MET A 279 19.71 -11.00 17.39
C MET A 279 20.72 -9.89 17.12
N LEU A 280 21.46 -9.45 18.15
CA LEU A 280 22.42 -8.36 18.05
C LEU A 280 23.82 -8.78 17.56
N LYS A 281 23.87 -9.54 16.46
CA LYS A 281 25.14 -10.01 15.88
C LYS A 281 25.28 -9.59 14.42
N SER A 282 26.51 -9.33 13.98
CA SER A 282 26.90 -9.19 12.56
C SER A 282 26.09 -8.18 11.73
N PHE A 283 25.73 -7.01 12.28
CA PHE A 283 25.00 -5.97 11.53
C PHE A 283 25.82 -5.43 10.35
N HIS A 284 25.12 -5.03 9.29
CA HIS A 284 25.73 -4.17 8.28
C HIS A 284 26.08 -2.82 8.89
N ARG A 285 27.07 -2.14 8.31
CA ARG A 285 27.40 -0.77 8.70
C ARG A 285 26.17 0.11 8.57
N ASN A 286 25.93 0.96 9.57
CA ASN A 286 24.83 1.91 9.55
C ASN A 286 24.89 2.84 8.33
N GLU A 287 23.73 3.12 7.74
CA GLU A 287 23.57 4.04 6.62
C GLU A 287 22.85 5.31 7.06
N SER A 288 23.30 6.45 6.55
CA SER A 288 22.63 7.72 6.81
C SER A 288 21.51 7.95 5.79
N TRP A 289 20.29 8.22 6.28
CA TRP A 289 19.21 8.70 5.42
C TRP A 289 19.40 10.20 5.14
N THR A 290 19.30 10.57 3.86
CA THR A 290 19.64 11.90 3.35
C THR A 290 18.50 12.45 2.47
N PRO A 291 17.48 13.09 3.08
CA PRO A 291 16.35 13.66 2.32
C PRO A 291 16.77 14.86 1.45
N ASN A 292 17.83 15.57 1.82
CA ASN A 292 18.20 16.84 1.18
C ASN A 292 18.63 16.72 -0.30
N THR A 293 18.99 15.51 -0.77
CA THR A 293 19.28 15.24 -2.19
C THR A 293 18.04 14.78 -2.96
N ARG A 294 16.91 14.67 -2.26
CA ARG A 294 15.63 14.13 -2.71
C ARG A 294 14.55 15.21 -2.66
N LEU A 295 13.40 14.88 -3.22
CA LEU A 295 12.21 15.71 -3.18
C LEU A 295 11.57 15.59 -1.80
N ILE A 296 11.44 16.73 -1.11
CA ILE A 296 10.71 16.80 0.17
C ILE A 296 9.21 16.68 -0.11
N CYS A 297 8.56 15.72 0.54
CA CYS A 297 7.13 15.47 0.42
C CYS A 297 6.38 15.87 1.70
N GLY A 298 6.09 17.16 1.84
CA GLY A 298 5.51 17.72 3.07
C GLY A 298 4.00 17.55 3.18
N ASN A 299 3.47 17.75 4.39
CA ASN A 299 2.04 17.61 4.73
C ASN A 299 1.46 16.24 4.28
N HIS A 300 2.18 15.15 4.53
CA HIS A 300 1.77 13.80 4.13
C HIS A 300 1.49 13.63 2.62
N ALA A 301 2.21 14.37 1.75
CA ALA A 301 1.99 14.36 0.29
C ALA A 301 1.96 12.96 -0.33
N LEU A 302 2.81 12.03 0.14
CA LEU A 302 2.82 10.65 -0.36
C LEU A 302 1.47 9.95 -0.16
N THR A 303 0.85 10.10 1.01
CA THR A 303 -0.46 9.50 1.29
C THR A 303 -1.59 10.27 0.62
N GLN A 304 -1.54 11.62 0.61
CA GLN A 304 -2.59 12.44 0.00
C GLN A 304 -2.65 12.28 -1.53
N LEU A 305 -1.50 12.08 -2.18
CA LEU A 305 -1.38 11.78 -3.61
C LEU A 305 -1.52 10.28 -3.91
N GLN A 306 -1.87 9.45 -2.92
CA GLN A 306 -2.07 8.01 -3.06
C GLN A 306 -0.83 7.26 -3.57
N MET A 307 0.38 7.77 -3.33
CA MET A 307 1.59 6.97 -3.49
C MET A 307 1.60 5.83 -2.47
N THR A 308 1.21 6.12 -1.23
CA THR A 308 0.96 5.15 -0.15
C THR A 308 -0.52 5.15 0.23
N SER A 309 -1.01 4.02 0.73
CA SER A 309 -2.38 3.87 1.26
C SER A 309 -2.43 2.79 2.33
N TYR A 310 -3.40 2.86 3.24
CA TYR A 310 -3.72 1.78 4.19
C TYR A 310 -4.23 0.53 3.50
N LYS A 311 -4.84 0.71 2.32
CA LYS A 311 -5.23 -0.35 1.41
C LYS A 311 -4.24 -0.37 0.24
N PRO A 312 -3.28 -1.31 0.22
CA PRO A 312 -2.22 -1.32 -0.79
C PRO A 312 -2.73 -1.26 -2.23
N GLU A 313 -3.88 -1.87 -2.53
CA GLU A 313 -4.54 -1.88 -3.84
C GLU A 313 -5.03 -0.50 -4.31
N GLU A 314 -5.21 0.45 -3.38
CA GLU A 314 -5.61 1.84 -3.69
C GLU A 314 -4.39 2.78 -3.83
N SER A 315 -3.17 2.23 -3.90
CA SER A 315 -1.93 3.00 -3.99
C SER A 315 -1.24 2.89 -5.36
N VAL A 316 -0.52 3.93 -5.78
CA VAL A 316 0.31 3.94 -7.00
C VAL A 316 1.40 2.87 -6.92
N LEU A 317 1.91 2.55 -5.72
CA LEU A 317 2.89 1.47 -5.52
C LEU A 317 2.39 0.11 -6.04
N SER A 318 1.08 -0.17 -5.94
CA SER A 318 0.51 -1.43 -6.44
C SER A 318 0.68 -1.63 -7.95
N LEU A 319 0.81 -0.53 -8.72
CA LEU A 319 1.08 -0.59 -10.15
C LEU A 319 2.46 -1.17 -10.45
N PHE A 320 3.39 -1.06 -9.50
CA PHE A 320 4.79 -1.49 -9.60
C PHE A 320 5.08 -2.78 -8.83
N ASP A 321 4.06 -3.55 -8.41
CA ASP A 321 4.24 -4.89 -7.82
C ASP A 321 4.66 -5.96 -8.85
N LYS A 322 5.16 -5.52 -10.01
CA LYS A 322 5.66 -6.35 -11.12
C LYS A 322 7.14 -6.64 -11.03
N CYS A 323 7.84 -6.02 -10.09
CA CYS A 323 9.21 -6.35 -9.75
C CYS A 323 9.28 -7.83 -9.36
N ILE A 324 10.25 -8.56 -9.90
CA ILE A 324 10.23 -10.02 -9.86
C ILE A 324 10.83 -10.53 -8.54
N THR A 325 11.94 -9.94 -8.12
CA THR A 325 12.64 -10.32 -6.89
C THR A 325 12.05 -9.61 -5.68
N VAL A 326 12.13 -10.25 -4.52
CA VAL A 326 11.66 -9.67 -3.25
C VAL A 326 12.44 -8.41 -2.88
N MET A 327 13.76 -8.42 -3.07
CA MET A 327 14.61 -7.25 -2.84
C MET A 327 14.32 -6.12 -3.84
N GLY A 328 14.03 -6.43 -5.10
CA GLY A 328 13.59 -5.46 -6.10
C GLY A 328 12.27 -4.78 -5.72
N LYS A 329 11.30 -5.55 -5.21
CA LYS A 329 10.02 -5.01 -4.69
C LYS A 329 10.23 -4.00 -3.55
N ARG A 330 11.19 -4.25 -2.65
CA ARG A 330 11.55 -3.29 -1.59
C ARG A 330 12.23 -2.05 -2.16
N ALA A 331 13.18 -2.23 -3.08
CA ALA A 331 13.93 -1.15 -3.69
C ALA A 331 13.07 -0.22 -4.56
N ILE A 332 12.13 -0.76 -5.35
CA ILE A 332 11.24 0.08 -6.17
C ILE A 332 10.32 0.94 -5.30
N LYS A 333 9.87 0.40 -4.16
CA LYS A 333 9.11 1.19 -3.18
C LYS A 333 9.95 2.33 -2.62
N GLU A 334 11.18 2.06 -2.18
CA GLU A 334 12.09 3.12 -1.70
C GLU A 334 12.32 4.20 -2.77
N ARG A 335 12.54 3.79 -4.02
CA ARG A 335 12.73 4.69 -5.17
C ARG A 335 11.52 5.58 -5.44
N LEU A 336 10.31 5.03 -5.42
CA LEU A 336 9.07 5.77 -5.67
C LEU A 336 8.68 6.73 -4.53
N LEU A 337 9.07 6.40 -3.30
CA LEU A 337 8.79 7.22 -2.11
C LEU A 337 9.93 8.21 -1.76
N SER A 338 11.07 8.10 -2.43
CA SER A 338 12.20 9.03 -2.34
C SER A 338 12.62 9.61 -3.70
N PRO A 339 11.73 10.36 -4.40
CA PRO A 339 12.05 10.92 -5.72
C PRO A 339 13.27 11.85 -5.68
N TYR A 340 14.01 11.97 -6.77
CA TYR A 340 15.19 12.82 -6.88
C TYR A 340 14.81 14.27 -7.18
N SER A 341 15.57 15.23 -6.67
CA SER A 341 15.44 16.65 -7.07
C SER A 341 16.44 17.06 -8.16
N GLU A 342 17.45 16.22 -8.41
CA GLU A 342 18.57 16.52 -9.28
C GLU A 342 18.31 16.08 -10.74
N PRO A 343 18.30 17.01 -11.73
CA PRO A 343 17.99 16.69 -13.14
C PRO A 343 18.90 15.62 -13.75
N THR A 344 20.18 15.58 -13.38
CA THR A 344 21.17 14.64 -13.93
C THR A 344 20.84 13.20 -13.57
N GLU A 345 20.53 12.93 -12.30
CA GLU A 345 20.11 11.61 -11.80
C GLU A 345 18.82 11.12 -12.47
N ILE A 346 17.81 12.01 -12.58
CA ILE A 346 16.53 11.65 -13.20
C ILE A 346 16.73 11.27 -14.67
N ARG A 347 17.52 12.04 -15.42
CA ARG A 347 17.84 11.75 -16.82
C ARG A 347 18.58 10.43 -16.99
N ALA A 348 19.55 10.13 -16.11
CA ALA A 348 20.28 8.86 -16.15
C ALA A 348 19.31 7.67 -16.02
N ARG A 349 18.40 7.73 -15.03
CA ARG A 349 17.39 6.70 -14.79
C ARG A 349 16.40 6.53 -15.95
N LEU A 350 15.94 7.63 -16.53
CA LEU A 350 15.03 7.59 -17.68
C LEU A 350 15.71 6.98 -18.91
N ARG A 351 16.99 7.28 -19.15
CA ARG A 351 17.76 6.69 -20.26
C ARG A 351 17.89 5.18 -20.12
N GLU A 352 18.14 4.68 -18.92
CA GLU A 352 18.20 3.22 -18.66
C GLU A 352 16.86 2.54 -18.96
N VAL A 353 15.75 3.15 -18.55
CA VAL A 353 14.40 2.64 -18.85
C VAL A 353 14.12 2.67 -20.36
N GLN A 354 14.47 3.77 -21.03
CA GLN A 354 14.34 3.90 -22.49
C GLN A 354 15.17 2.84 -23.23
N GLU A 355 16.42 2.63 -22.82
CA GLU A 355 17.27 1.60 -23.39
C GLU A 355 16.65 0.21 -23.20
N TYR A 356 16.24 -0.14 -21.97
CA TYR A 356 15.59 -1.42 -21.67
C TYR A 356 14.35 -1.67 -22.55
N MET A 357 13.53 -0.64 -22.77
CA MET A 357 12.33 -0.75 -23.61
C MET A 357 12.64 -1.00 -25.09
N THR A 358 13.85 -0.72 -25.56
CA THR A 358 14.30 -1.04 -26.93
C THR A 358 14.97 -2.41 -27.04
N TRP A 359 15.20 -3.11 -25.92
CA TRP A 359 15.80 -4.45 -25.96
C TRP A 359 14.92 -5.45 -26.73
N PRO A 360 15.53 -6.43 -27.42
CA PRO A 360 14.80 -7.54 -28.02
C PRO A 360 13.98 -8.31 -26.97
N GLN A 361 12.78 -8.76 -27.35
CA GLN A 361 11.87 -9.46 -26.44
C GLN A 361 12.50 -10.72 -25.81
N GLU A 362 13.34 -11.45 -26.56
CA GLU A 362 14.04 -12.63 -26.05
C GLU A 362 15.05 -12.27 -24.94
N LYS A 363 15.76 -11.14 -25.08
CA LYS A 363 16.67 -10.61 -24.05
C LYS A 363 15.91 -10.21 -22.78
N GLN A 364 14.75 -9.56 -22.93
CA GLN A 364 13.86 -9.22 -21.81
C GLN A 364 13.32 -10.48 -21.11
N LYS A 365 12.86 -11.50 -21.86
CA LYS A 365 12.40 -12.78 -21.30
C LYS A 365 13.52 -13.53 -20.57
N GLN A 366 14.74 -13.49 -21.11
CA GLN A 366 15.91 -14.09 -20.45
C GLN A 366 16.17 -13.41 -19.11
N LEU A 367 16.14 -12.08 -19.04
CA LEU A 367 16.23 -11.35 -17.78
C LEU A 367 15.14 -11.78 -16.79
N GLU A 368 13.87 -11.77 -17.20
CA GLU A 368 12.76 -12.15 -16.33
C GLU A 368 12.91 -13.58 -15.80
N ARG A 369 13.38 -14.51 -16.64
CA ARG A 369 13.63 -15.90 -16.24
C ARG A 369 14.70 -15.97 -15.16
N GLN A 370 15.82 -15.25 -15.33
CA GLN A 370 16.90 -15.27 -14.32
C GLN A 370 16.46 -14.63 -13.01
N LEU A 371 15.76 -13.49 -13.05
CA LEU A 371 15.23 -12.85 -11.84
C LEU A 371 14.27 -13.77 -11.06
N ARG A 372 13.48 -14.62 -11.73
CA ARG A 372 12.58 -15.59 -11.06
C ARG A 372 13.32 -16.70 -10.32
N PHE A 373 14.57 -16.99 -10.68
CA PHE A 373 15.37 -17.98 -9.98
C PHE A 373 16.04 -17.43 -8.71
N MET A 374 15.94 -16.12 -8.47
CA MET A 374 16.63 -15.48 -7.35
C MET A 374 15.80 -15.56 -6.07
N PHE A 375 16.47 -15.90 -4.98
CA PHE A 375 15.93 -15.80 -3.63
C PHE A 375 16.27 -14.44 -3.00
N ASP A 376 15.77 -14.20 -1.79
CA ASP A 376 16.00 -12.96 -1.05
C ASP A 376 17.45 -12.86 -0.55
N LEU A 377 18.33 -12.38 -1.44
CA LEU A 377 19.77 -12.39 -1.24
C LEU A 377 20.24 -11.64 0.03
N PRO A 378 19.74 -10.42 0.35
CA PRO A 378 20.09 -9.75 1.61
C PRO A 378 19.81 -10.60 2.86
N ARG A 379 18.67 -11.31 2.89
CA ARG A 379 18.32 -12.20 4.02
C ARG A 379 19.24 -13.43 4.08
N LEU A 380 19.59 -14.00 2.93
CA LEU A 380 20.52 -15.13 2.87
C LEU A 380 21.94 -14.73 3.31
N HIS A 381 22.45 -13.58 2.85
CA HIS A 381 23.71 -13.02 3.30
C HIS A 381 23.71 -12.73 4.81
N ARG A 382 22.59 -12.23 5.36
CA ARG A 382 22.42 -12.04 6.80
C ARG A 382 22.52 -13.36 7.57
N ARG A 383 21.86 -14.42 7.10
CA ARG A 383 21.96 -15.75 7.74
C ARG A 383 23.36 -16.33 7.66
N LEU A 384 24.06 -16.13 6.56
CA LEU A 384 25.47 -16.49 6.40
C LEU A 384 26.33 -15.72 7.42
N LEU A 385 26.18 -14.39 7.52
CA LEU A 385 26.89 -13.54 8.48
C LEU A 385 26.66 -13.94 9.95
N CYS A 386 25.47 -14.45 10.26
CA CYS A 386 25.13 -14.93 11.60
C CYS A 386 25.58 -16.39 11.85
N GLY A 387 26.06 -17.12 10.83
CA GLY A 387 26.37 -18.55 10.95
C GLY A 387 25.14 -19.43 11.11
N LEU A 388 23.98 -18.99 10.63
CA LEU A 388 22.67 -19.62 10.79
C LEU A 388 22.08 -20.15 9.47
N ILE A 389 22.87 -20.17 8.40
CA ILE A 389 22.43 -20.64 7.09
C ILE A 389 22.23 -22.16 7.08
N GLN A 390 21.14 -22.61 6.46
CA GLN A 390 20.81 -24.02 6.31
C GLN A 390 21.18 -24.55 4.92
N ALA A 391 21.20 -25.88 4.75
CA ALA A 391 21.66 -26.48 3.50
C ALA A 391 20.78 -26.13 2.27
N ASN A 392 19.46 -26.09 2.45
CA ASN A 392 18.52 -25.61 1.42
C ASN A 392 18.74 -24.13 1.06
N GLU A 393 19.15 -23.30 2.03
CA GLU A 393 19.48 -21.89 1.81
C GLU A 393 20.83 -21.71 1.11
N ILE A 394 21.79 -22.61 1.36
CA ILE A 394 23.05 -22.68 0.59
C ILE A 394 22.74 -23.02 -0.88
N ALA A 395 21.84 -23.97 -1.14
CA ALA A 395 21.39 -24.26 -2.51
C ALA A 395 20.70 -23.05 -3.15
N ALA A 396 19.86 -22.34 -2.38
CA ALA A 396 19.23 -21.10 -2.82
C ALA A 396 20.25 -20.00 -3.16
N LEU A 397 21.35 -19.89 -2.40
CA LEU A 397 22.47 -18.99 -2.71
C LEU A 397 23.14 -19.36 -4.03
N PHE A 398 23.49 -20.63 -4.25
CA PHE A 398 24.08 -21.07 -5.53
C PHE A 398 23.18 -20.77 -6.72
N GLN A 399 21.89 -21.07 -6.61
CA GLN A 399 20.91 -20.76 -7.65
C GLN A 399 20.84 -19.25 -7.93
N THR A 400 20.82 -18.44 -6.88
CA THR A 400 20.79 -16.97 -6.98
C THR A 400 22.07 -16.44 -7.63
N TYR A 401 23.25 -16.92 -7.21
CA TYR A 401 24.53 -16.52 -7.77
C TYR A 401 24.69 -16.93 -9.23
N HIS A 402 24.24 -18.13 -9.61
CA HIS A 402 24.21 -18.54 -11.01
C HIS A 402 23.35 -17.59 -11.85
N ALA A 403 22.15 -17.23 -11.38
CA ALA A 403 21.29 -16.27 -12.07
C ALA A 403 21.95 -14.90 -12.22
N ILE A 404 22.60 -14.39 -11.17
CA ILE A 404 23.35 -13.12 -11.18
C ILE A 404 24.47 -13.15 -12.23
N HIS A 405 25.23 -14.24 -12.29
CA HIS A 405 26.30 -14.39 -13.27
C HIS A 405 25.79 -14.38 -14.71
N VAL A 406 24.67 -15.07 -14.97
CA VAL A 406 24.02 -15.06 -16.30
C VAL A 406 23.52 -13.66 -16.65
N ILE A 407 22.90 -12.94 -15.70
CA ILE A 407 22.47 -11.56 -15.93
C ILE A 407 23.69 -10.71 -16.29
N GLN A 408 24.77 -10.78 -15.51
CA GLN A 408 25.99 -9.99 -15.70
C GLN A 408 26.62 -10.23 -17.09
N THR A 409 26.80 -11.49 -17.46
CA THR A 409 27.60 -11.90 -18.62
C THR A 409 26.81 -12.04 -19.91
N GLN A 410 25.52 -12.33 -19.87
CA GLN A 410 24.72 -12.61 -21.07
C GLN A 410 23.61 -11.59 -21.33
N VAL A 411 23.15 -10.89 -20.29
CA VAL A 411 22.00 -9.97 -20.39
C VAL A 411 22.44 -8.52 -20.36
N THR A 412 23.17 -8.10 -19.34
CA THR A 412 23.49 -6.68 -19.13
C THR A 412 24.84 -6.26 -19.69
N GLN A 413 25.61 -7.19 -20.25
CA GLN A 413 26.88 -6.89 -20.89
C GLN A 413 26.67 -5.83 -21.99
N GLU A 414 27.53 -4.79 -22.00
CA GLU A 414 27.48 -3.67 -22.95
C GLU A 414 26.20 -2.82 -22.93
N THR A 415 25.42 -2.89 -21.84
CA THR A 415 24.25 -2.02 -21.61
C THR A 415 24.54 -0.98 -20.54
N SER A 416 23.68 0.04 -20.41
CA SER A 416 23.74 0.96 -19.26
C SER A 416 23.56 0.26 -17.90
N LEU A 417 22.96 -0.93 -17.89
CA LEU A 417 22.69 -1.73 -16.70
C LEU A 417 23.82 -2.72 -16.36
N THR A 418 25.05 -2.48 -16.82
CA THR A 418 26.20 -3.35 -16.51
C THR A 418 26.49 -3.42 -15.01
N ALA A 419 27.01 -4.57 -14.55
CA ALA A 419 27.37 -4.75 -13.14
C ALA A 419 28.50 -3.78 -12.73
N PRO A 420 28.44 -3.20 -11.52
CA PRO A 420 29.45 -2.25 -11.01
C PRO A 420 30.70 -2.91 -10.44
N TYR A 421 30.94 -4.19 -10.75
CA TYR A 421 32.10 -4.98 -10.30
C TYR A 421 32.62 -5.85 -11.45
N SER A 422 33.91 -6.17 -11.41
CA SER A 422 34.57 -6.94 -12.47
C SER A 422 34.22 -8.42 -12.39
N ASN A 423 34.36 -9.12 -13.52
CA ASN A 423 34.22 -10.57 -13.55
C ASN A 423 35.31 -11.27 -12.71
N GLU A 424 36.49 -10.66 -12.56
CA GLU A 424 37.56 -11.17 -11.70
C GLU A 424 37.17 -11.14 -10.22
N GLN A 425 36.56 -10.05 -9.75
CA GLN A 425 36.04 -9.95 -8.39
C GLN A 425 34.96 -11.01 -8.12
N TRP A 426 34.07 -11.23 -9.11
CA TRP A 426 33.06 -12.28 -9.05
C TRP A 426 33.68 -13.68 -8.95
N ILE A 427 34.63 -14.00 -9.83
CA ILE A 427 35.31 -15.32 -9.85
C ILE A 427 36.04 -15.57 -8.53
N ALA A 428 36.73 -14.56 -7.99
CA ALA A 428 37.42 -14.67 -6.71
C ALA A 428 36.45 -14.98 -5.56
N TYR A 429 35.29 -14.32 -5.52
CA TYR A 429 34.26 -14.58 -4.52
C TYR A 429 33.66 -15.98 -4.63
N ILE A 430 33.25 -16.38 -5.85
CA ILE A 430 32.67 -17.72 -6.08
C ILE A 430 33.68 -18.83 -5.82
N HIS A 431 34.97 -18.59 -6.04
CA HIS A 431 36.02 -19.55 -5.67
C HIS A 431 36.05 -19.82 -4.17
N VAL A 432 35.92 -18.80 -3.32
CA VAL A 432 35.82 -18.97 -1.87
C VAL A 432 34.56 -19.75 -1.51
N MET A 433 33.40 -19.41 -2.10
CA MET A 433 32.15 -20.15 -1.89
C MET A 433 32.30 -21.65 -2.22
N ASN A 434 32.88 -21.97 -3.38
CA ASN A 434 33.11 -23.35 -3.84
C ASN A 434 34.19 -24.10 -3.06
N THR A 435 35.08 -23.38 -2.38
CA THR A 435 36.06 -23.98 -1.48
C THR A 435 35.35 -24.58 -0.27
N HIS A 436 34.32 -23.91 0.25
CA HIS A 436 33.62 -24.38 1.46
C HIS A 436 32.41 -25.26 1.15
N PHE A 437 31.61 -24.89 0.16
CA PHE A 437 30.36 -25.58 -0.19
C PHE A 437 30.39 -26.10 -1.62
N ASN A 438 29.60 -27.14 -1.88
CA ASN A 438 29.43 -27.72 -3.20
C ASN A 438 27.95 -27.64 -3.61
N ASP A 439 27.67 -27.14 -4.81
CA ASP A 439 26.32 -26.91 -5.32
C ASP A 439 25.50 -28.20 -5.43
N GLU A 440 26.05 -29.24 -6.07
CA GLU A 440 25.35 -30.53 -6.24
C GLU A 440 25.00 -31.17 -4.89
N LYS A 441 25.93 -31.13 -3.94
CA LYS A 441 25.68 -31.60 -2.57
C LYS A 441 24.64 -30.75 -1.85
N ALA A 442 24.68 -29.42 -2.01
CA ALA A 442 23.71 -28.52 -1.39
C ALA A 442 22.27 -28.81 -1.87
N GLN A 443 22.10 -29.10 -3.16
CA GLN A 443 20.80 -29.46 -3.75
C GLN A 443 20.27 -30.82 -3.25
N GLN A 444 21.17 -31.74 -2.90
CA GLN A 444 20.83 -33.08 -2.41
C GLN A 444 20.89 -33.19 -0.88
N ALA A 445 21.13 -32.09 -0.18
CA ALA A 445 21.41 -32.10 1.24
C ALA A 445 20.23 -32.65 2.05
N SER A 446 20.57 -33.43 3.07
CA SER A 446 19.63 -34.10 3.96
C SER A 446 20.24 -34.25 5.35
N GLN A 447 19.57 -35.00 6.23
CA GLN A 447 20.16 -35.38 7.52
C GLN A 447 21.42 -36.25 7.40
N ASP A 448 21.65 -36.87 6.23
CA ASP A 448 22.74 -37.82 5.97
C ASP A 448 23.81 -37.29 5.01
N LEU A 449 23.56 -36.14 4.36
CA LEU A 449 24.45 -35.52 3.37
C LEU A 449 24.42 -34.00 3.54
N THR A 450 25.60 -33.39 3.67
CA THR A 450 25.77 -31.95 3.91
C THR A 450 26.12 -31.20 2.64
N ALA A 451 26.08 -29.86 2.67
CA ALA A 451 26.50 -29.02 1.55
C ALA A 451 28.03 -28.81 1.45
N PHE A 452 28.82 -29.32 2.41
CA PHE A 452 30.25 -29.02 2.49
C PHE A 452 31.06 -29.70 1.38
N SER A 453 32.09 -29.00 0.91
CA SER A 453 33.04 -29.50 -0.08
C SER A 453 33.95 -30.58 0.52
N ASN A 454 34.02 -31.74 -0.14
CA ASN A 454 34.80 -32.88 0.34
C ASN A 454 36.31 -32.59 0.37
N ASN A 455 36.80 -31.70 -0.50
CA ASN A 455 38.22 -31.37 -0.60
C ASN A 455 38.72 -30.61 0.63
N THR A 456 37.86 -29.74 1.17
CA THR A 456 38.19 -28.87 2.31
C THR A 456 37.84 -29.52 3.64
N TYR A 457 36.79 -30.36 3.66
CA TYR A 457 36.27 -31.01 4.86
C TYR A 457 36.24 -32.54 4.73
N PRO A 458 37.41 -33.20 4.75
CA PRO A 458 37.51 -34.65 4.58
C PRO A 458 36.90 -35.44 5.75
N ASP A 459 36.86 -34.86 6.95
CA ASP A 459 36.25 -35.45 8.15
C ASP A 459 34.72 -35.53 8.04
N ILE A 460 34.08 -34.49 7.49
CA ILE A 460 32.65 -34.52 7.12
C ILE A 460 32.42 -35.58 6.05
N ALA A 461 33.20 -35.58 4.97
CA ALA A 461 33.05 -36.54 3.86
C ALA A 461 33.20 -37.99 4.33
N GLN A 462 34.14 -38.26 5.25
CA GLN A 462 34.30 -39.57 5.87
C GLN A 462 33.06 -39.99 6.66
N LYS A 463 32.47 -39.08 7.45
CA LYS A 463 31.26 -39.39 8.22
C LYS A 463 30.03 -39.61 7.35
N GLU A 464 29.89 -38.83 6.28
CA GLU A 464 28.85 -39.06 5.27
C GLU A 464 29.01 -40.45 4.63
N ALA A 465 30.23 -40.86 4.27
CA ALA A 465 30.48 -42.20 3.73
C ALA A 465 30.15 -43.31 4.73
N GLU A 466 30.54 -43.18 6.00
CA GLU A 466 30.18 -44.12 7.06
C GLU A 466 28.65 -44.24 7.24
N ILE A 467 27.92 -43.14 7.10
CA ILE A 467 26.45 -43.14 7.13
C ILE A 467 25.89 -43.88 5.93
N GLN A 468 26.40 -43.63 4.72
CA GLN A 468 25.96 -44.32 3.50
C GLN A 468 26.21 -45.84 3.58
N GLU A 469 27.32 -46.27 4.17
CA GLU A 469 27.58 -47.69 4.44
C GLU A 469 26.53 -48.31 5.37
N VAL A 470 26.11 -47.57 6.41
CA VAL A 470 25.06 -48.02 7.33
C VAL A 470 23.69 -48.07 6.64
N LEU A 471 23.36 -47.09 5.80
CA LEU A 471 22.13 -47.08 4.99
C LEU A 471 22.11 -48.26 4.01
N LEU A 472 23.24 -48.58 3.38
CA LEU A 472 23.38 -49.78 2.56
C LEU A 472 23.17 -51.06 3.40
N ALA A 473 23.70 -51.10 4.63
CA ALA A 473 23.51 -52.23 5.53
C ALA A 473 22.04 -52.45 5.93
N PHE A 474 21.23 -51.38 6.06
CA PHE A 474 19.77 -51.51 6.24
C PHE A 474 19.10 -52.18 5.03
N GLN A 475 19.47 -51.79 3.80
CA GLN A 475 18.93 -52.40 2.58
C GLN A 475 19.35 -53.87 2.46
N LEU A 476 20.60 -54.20 2.78
CA LEU A 476 21.08 -55.58 2.81
C LEU A 476 20.36 -56.41 3.86
N LEU A 477 20.07 -55.85 5.04
CA LEU A 477 19.29 -56.53 6.08
C LEU A 477 17.83 -56.79 5.64
N LYS A 478 17.19 -55.80 5.01
CA LYS A 478 15.86 -55.97 4.40
C LYS A 478 15.86 -57.14 3.43
N LYS A 479 16.82 -57.17 2.51
CA LYS A 479 16.97 -58.24 1.51
C LYS A 479 17.26 -59.61 2.14
N GLU A 480 18.13 -59.64 3.15
CA GLU A 480 18.43 -60.85 3.93
C GLU A 480 17.16 -61.43 4.57
N ILE A 481 16.33 -60.60 5.21
CA ILE A 481 15.07 -61.01 5.84
C ILE A 481 14.06 -61.49 4.80
N ALA A 482 13.97 -60.82 3.65
CA ALA A 482 13.05 -61.23 2.59
C ALA A 482 13.42 -62.61 2.01
N ILE A 483 14.71 -62.83 1.70
CA ILE A 483 15.20 -64.10 1.14
C ILE A 483 15.02 -65.24 2.15
N LYS A 484 15.53 -65.08 3.39
CA LYS A 484 15.41 -66.10 4.45
C LYS A 484 13.96 -66.33 4.89
N GLY A 485 13.14 -65.29 4.76
CA GLY A 485 11.71 -65.32 5.01
C GLY A 485 10.88 -65.98 3.92
N ASN A 486 11.48 -66.24 2.76
CA ASN A 486 10.82 -66.67 1.53
C ASN A 486 9.65 -65.75 1.13
N VAL A 487 9.87 -64.44 1.18
CA VAL A 487 8.91 -63.40 0.75
C VAL A 487 9.56 -62.50 -0.29
N ALA A 488 8.76 -61.85 -1.13
CA ALA A 488 9.28 -60.86 -2.08
C ALA A 488 9.97 -59.70 -1.33
N GLU A 489 11.06 -59.16 -1.89
CA GLU A 489 11.83 -58.08 -1.27
C GLU A 489 10.96 -56.85 -0.96
N ASP A 490 10.05 -56.49 -1.87
CA ASP A 490 9.13 -55.35 -1.72
C ASP A 490 8.03 -55.57 -0.66
N ALA A 491 7.85 -56.82 -0.20
CA ALA A 491 6.92 -57.15 0.86
C ALA A 491 7.42 -56.72 2.24
N VAL A 492 8.73 -56.45 2.37
CA VAL A 492 9.37 -55.90 3.57
C VAL A 492 9.84 -54.49 3.27
N ARG A 493 9.30 -53.48 3.96
CA ARG A 493 9.58 -52.06 3.71
C ARG A 493 10.40 -51.49 4.85
N LEU A 494 11.39 -50.66 4.51
CA LEU A 494 12.09 -49.83 5.49
C LEU A 494 11.29 -48.51 5.62
N GLU A 495 10.77 -48.22 6.80
CA GLU A 495 9.98 -47.01 7.08
C GLU A 495 10.53 -46.29 8.31
N GLU A 496 10.38 -44.97 8.39
CA GLU A 496 10.75 -44.19 9.57
C GLU A 496 9.81 -44.46 10.76
N ARG A 497 10.33 -44.36 11.98
CA ARG A 497 9.60 -44.62 13.24
C ARG A 497 9.86 -43.49 14.23
N GLU A 498 8.88 -43.10 15.06
CA GLU A 498 9.03 -41.94 15.97
C GLU A 498 10.23 -42.01 16.93
N LYS A 499 10.62 -43.21 17.39
CA LYS A 499 11.68 -43.39 18.40
C LYS A 499 13.00 -43.89 17.81
N GLU A 500 13.00 -44.33 16.57
CA GLU A 500 14.13 -45.02 15.93
C GLU A 500 14.22 -44.57 14.47
N PRO A 501 15.42 -44.33 13.90
CA PRO A 501 15.55 -43.86 12.53
C PRO A 501 14.76 -44.69 11.51
N PHE A 502 14.84 -46.02 11.61
CA PHE A 502 14.13 -46.92 10.71
C PHE A 502 13.57 -48.15 11.43
N GLY A 503 12.42 -48.62 10.96
CA GLY A 503 11.85 -49.93 11.27
C GLY A 503 11.54 -50.71 9.99
N LEU A 504 11.49 -52.04 10.09
CA LEU A 504 11.05 -52.89 8.98
C LEU A 504 9.58 -53.23 9.13
N LYS A 505 8.79 -53.07 8.06
CA LYS A 505 7.34 -53.23 8.08
C LYS A 505 6.88 -54.21 7.01
N GLY A 506 5.85 -54.98 7.33
CA GLY A 506 5.23 -55.92 6.41
C GLY A 506 3.71 -55.95 6.52
N SER A 507 3.06 -56.49 5.49
CA SER A 507 1.63 -56.80 5.54
C SER A 507 1.35 -57.94 6.52
N THR A 508 0.12 -58.07 7.01
CA THR A 508 -0.26 -59.16 7.92
C THR A 508 0.08 -60.54 7.34
N ILE A 509 -0.11 -60.73 6.03
CA ILE A 509 0.23 -61.97 5.31
C ILE A 509 1.75 -62.19 5.31
N THR A 510 2.52 -61.17 4.95
CA THR A 510 3.99 -61.21 4.94
C THR A 510 4.53 -61.58 6.32
N LEU A 511 4.03 -60.95 7.38
CA LEU A 511 4.48 -61.18 8.76
C LEU A 511 4.12 -62.58 9.26
N GLN A 512 2.97 -63.13 8.87
CA GLN A 512 2.62 -64.51 9.18
C GLN A 512 3.56 -65.50 8.48
N GLN A 513 3.95 -65.24 7.23
CA GLN A 513 4.91 -66.05 6.48
C GLN A 513 6.32 -65.97 7.09
N LEU A 514 6.76 -64.78 7.49
CA LEU A 514 8.01 -64.59 8.23
C LEU A 514 8.01 -65.34 9.57
N LYS A 515 6.89 -65.33 10.31
CA LYS A 515 6.74 -66.11 11.55
C LYS A 515 6.89 -67.62 11.32
N LYS A 516 6.42 -68.15 10.18
CA LYS A 516 6.58 -69.59 9.85
C LYS A 516 8.04 -69.97 9.59
N ASN A 517 8.86 -69.04 9.11
CA ASN A 517 10.27 -69.26 8.78
C ASN A 517 11.22 -68.67 9.84
N SER A 518 10.75 -68.45 11.07
CA SER A 518 11.49 -67.70 12.10
C SER A 518 12.86 -68.28 12.45
N ALA A 519 13.04 -69.60 12.32
CA ALA A 519 14.31 -70.29 12.59
C ALA A 519 15.42 -69.93 11.58
N GLN A 520 15.07 -69.45 10.39
CA GLN A 520 16.04 -69.06 9.35
C GLN A 520 16.35 -67.56 9.37
N LEU A 521 15.61 -66.78 10.17
CA LEU A 521 15.72 -65.33 10.24
C LEU A 521 16.87 -64.87 11.17
N PRO A 522 17.34 -63.61 11.05
CA PRO A 522 18.41 -63.08 11.89
C PRO A 522 18.11 -63.17 13.39
N GLU A 523 19.17 -63.27 14.19
CA GLU A 523 19.08 -63.46 15.64
C GLU A 523 18.32 -62.31 16.35
N GLY A 524 17.51 -62.67 17.35
CA GLY A 524 16.71 -61.72 18.14
C GLY A 524 15.51 -61.12 17.40
N ILE A 525 14.97 -61.81 16.38
CA ILE A 525 13.84 -61.28 15.61
C ILE A 525 12.53 -61.25 16.41
N ILE A 526 11.82 -60.11 16.34
CA ILE A 526 10.53 -59.87 16.98
C ILE A 526 9.56 -59.39 15.90
N ILE A 527 8.46 -60.12 15.71
CA ILE A 527 7.44 -59.81 14.68
C ILE A 527 6.13 -59.41 15.35
N SER A 528 5.84 -58.11 15.33
CA SER A 528 4.64 -57.50 15.92
C SER A 528 3.56 -57.29 14.87
N VAL A 529 2.44 -58.00 14.96
CA VAL A 529 1.34 -57.93 13.98
C VAL A 529 0.22 -57.02 14.51
N LEU A 530 -0.20 -56.02 13.73
CA LEU A 530 -1.30 -55.10 14.02
C LEU A 530 -2.44 -55.28 13.00
N LYS A 531 -3.57 -54.58 13.19
CA LYS A 531 -4.75 -54.69 12.31
C LYS A 531 -4.48 -54.32 10.83
N SER A 532 -3.45 -53.52 10.55
CA SER A 532 -3.15 -52.96 9.22
C SER A 532 -1.68 -53.17 8.82
N GLY A 533 -1.14 -54.37 9.05
CA GLY A 533 0.29 -54.67 8.90
C GLY A 533 1.02 -54.67 10.24
N GLY A 534 2.34 -54.58 10.25
CA GLY A 534 3.10 -54.66 11.49
C GLY A 534 4.60 -54.56 11.31
N TRP A 535 5.33 -54.62 12.42
CA TRP A 535 6.76 -54.33 12.51
C TRP A 535 7.60 -55.59 12.71
N ILE A 536 8.80 -55.56 12.14
CA ILE A 536 9.83 -56.57 12.25
C ILE A 536 11.04 -55.88 12.90
N ASP A 537 11.37 -56.29 14.10
CA ASP A 537 12.55 -55.83 14.83
C ASP A 537 13.57 -56.98 14.94
N CYS A 538 14.86 -56.67 15.01
CA CYS A 538 15.90 -57.64 15.33
C CYS A 538 17.12 -56.95 15.95
N THR A 539 18.01 -57.73 16.58
CA THR A 539 19.22 -57.19 17.24
C THR A 539 20.10 -56.41 16.25
N LYS A 540 20.25 -56.91 15.03
CA LYS A 540 21.03 -56.24 13.97
C LYS A 540 20.40 -54.91 13.54
N LEU A 541 19.07 -54.83 13.45
CA LEU A 541 18.35 -53.58 13.15
C LEU A 541 18.57 -52.54 14.25
N GLN A 542 18.46 -52.93 15.52
CA GLN A 542 18.69 -52.06 16.67
C GLN A 542 20.14 -51.55 16.73
N GLN A 543 21.12 -52.41 16.44
CA GLN A 543 22.53 -52.02 16.33
C GLN A 543 22.76 -51.00 15.22
N LEU A 544 22.18 -51.21 14.04
CA LEU A 544 22.26 -50.27 12.92
C LEU A 544 21.61 -48.92 13.25
N ASN A 545 20.42 -48.92 13.85
CA ASN A 545 19.74 -47.71 14.32
C ASN A 545 20.60 -46.94 15.33
N THR A 546 21.16 -47.62 16.32
CA THR A 546 22.04 -47.00 17.33
C THR A 546 23.30 -46.42 16.69
N LYS A 547 23.91 -47.14 15.73
CA LYS A 547 25.08 -46.65 15.00
C LYS A 547 24.73 -45.42 14.15
N LEU A 548 23.60 -45.44 13.45
CA LEU A 548 23.14 -44.33 12.61
C LEU A 548 22.88 -43.06 13.42
N VAL A 549 22.19 -43.18 14.58
CA VAL A 549 21.96 -42.02 15.48
C VAL A 549 23.28 -41.40 15.91
N LYS A 550 24.23 -42.21 16.38
CA LYS A 550 25.55 -41.72 16.81
C LYS A 550 26.33 -41.05 15.68
N LEU A 551 26.27 -41.60 14.47
CA LEU A 551 26.93 -41.02 13.30
C LEU A 551 26.29 -39.69 12.91
N ARG A 552 24.95 -39.60 12.90
CA ARG A 552 24.22 -38.35 12.62
C ARG A 552 24.51 -37.27 13.67
N GLU A 553 24.54 -37.62 14.95
CA GLU A 553 24.94 -36.70 16.03
C GLU A 553 26.37 -36.21 15.85
N SER A 554 27.30 -37.11 15.52
CA SER A 554 28.69 -36.75 15.23
C SER A 554 28.81 -35.85 14.00
N LEU A 555 28.06 -36.13 12.93
CA LEU A 555 28.04 -35.31 11.71
C LEU A 555 27.49 -33.90 12.01
N ALA A 556 26.38 -33.80 12.75
CA ALA A 556 25.80 -32.54 13.15
C ALA A 556 26.77 -31.68 13.98
N HIS A 557 27.56 -32.31 14.86
CA HIS A 557 28.60 -31.63 15.62
C HIS A 557 29.74 -31.10 14.74
N LEU A 558 30.23 -31.90 13.79
CA LEU A 558 31.25 -31.47 12.82
C LEU A 558 30.75 -30.30 11.97
N VAL A 559 29.53 -30.40 11.45
CA VAL A 559 28.87 -29.34 10.70
C VAL A 559 28.81 -28.05 11.51
N SER A 560 28.35 -28.11 12.77
CA SER A 560 28.26 -26.91 13.61
C SER A 560 29.61 -26.23 13.84
N ASN A 561 30.69 -27.00 13.95
CA ASN A 561 32.04 -26.44 14.13
C ASN A 561 32.57 -25.78 12.86
N HIS A 562 32.43 -26.46 11.72
CA HIS A 562 32.97 -25.99 10.44
C HIS A 562 32.13 -24.89 9.79
N LEU A 563 30.82 -24.85 10.06
CA LEU A 563 29.90 -23.86 9.48
C LEU A 563 30.30 -22.43 9.86
N LEU A 564 30.73 -22.19 11.09
CA LEU A 564 31.13 -20.85 11.54
C LEU A 564 32.35 -20.35 10.77
N THR A 565 33.35 -21.21 10.56
CA THR A 565 34.55 -20.89 9.77
C THR A 565 34.18 -20.62 8.31
N ALA A 566 33.42 -21.52 7.68
CA ALA A 566 32.96 -21.35 6.30
C ALA A 566 32.19 -20.04 6.11
N CYS A 567 31.24 -19.75 7.01
CA CYS A 567 30.46 -18.52 6.98
C CYS A 567 31.36 -17.29 7.12
N HIS A 568 32.33 -17.32 8.05
CA HIS A 568 33.27 -16.22 8.24
C HIS A 568 34.07 -15.91 6.98
N ASP A 569 34.68 -16.93 6.38
CA ASP A 569 35.54 -16.79 5.19
C ASP A 569 34.75 -16.28 3.98
N ILE A 570 33.54 -16.82 3.75
CA ILE A 570 32.65 -16.37 2.67
C ILE A 570 32.16 -14.93 2.92
N SER A 571 31.77 -14.60 4.15
CA SER A 571 31.34 -13.24 4.51
C SER A 571 32.46 -12.22 4.35
N GLN A 572 33.69 -12.58 4.71
CA GLN A 572 34.85 -11.70 4.54
C GLN A 572 35.13 -11.45 3.06
N ALA A 573 35.08 -12.48 2.22
CA ALA A 573 35.23 -12.33 0.77
C ALA A 573 34.10 -11.48 0.15
N GLY A 574 32.88 -11.58 0.69
CA GLY A 574 31.70 -10.86 0.22
C GLY A 574 31.58 -9.40 0.69
N GLN A 575 32.36 -8.98 1.70
CA GLN A 575 32.20 -7.69 2.41
C GLN A 575 32.14 -6.47 1.47
N HIS A 576 32.91 -6.50 0.38
CA HIS A 576 32.98 -5.39 -0.59
C HIS A 576 32.22 -5.65 -1.89
N LEU A 577 31.53 -6.79 -2.02
CA LEU A 577 30.84 -7.19 -3.25
C LEU A 577 29.33 -7.25 -3.06
N TRP A 578 28.85 -7.72 -1.91
CA TRP A 578 27.44 -7.97 -1.66
C TRP A 578 26.57 -6.74 -1.83
N THR A 579 26.92 -5.61 -1.21
CA THR A 579 26.14 -4.37 -1.33
C THR A 579 26.02 -3.91 -2.78
N PHE A 580 27.10 -3.98 -3.57
CA PHE A 580 27.05 -3.61 -4.98
C PHE A 580 26.21 -4.58 -5.81
N MET A 581 26.32 -5.88 -5.54
CA MET A 581 25.53 -6.92 -6.18
C MET A 581 24.03 -6.78 -5.89
N GLU A 582 23.67 -6.62 -4.63
CA GLU A 582 22.28 -6.43 -4.19
C GLU A 582 21.67 -5.15 -4.79
N HIS A 583 22.36 -4.01 -4.68
CA HIS A 583 21.88 -2.74 -5.25
C HIS A 583 21.79 -2.80 -6.77
N TRP A 584 22.74 -3.46 -7.44
CA TRP A 584 22.72 -3.61 -8.89
C TRP A 584 21.53 -4.45 -9.35
N ILE A 585 21.26 -5.60 -8.73
CA ILE A 585 20.10 -6.41 -9.13
C ILE A 585 18.79 -5.68 -8.81
N CYS A 586 18.70 -5.02 -7.64
CA CYS A 586 17.54 -4.18 -7.31
C CYS A 586 17.30 -3.10 -8.37
N HIS A 587 18.38 -2.51 -8.89
CA HIS A 587 18.31 -1.51 -9.96
C HIS A 587 17.88 -2.11 -11.30
N VAL A 588 18.43 -3.26 -11.70
CA VAL A 588 18.06 -3.99 -12.93
C VAL A 588 16.58 -4.38 -12.90
N ASP A 589 16.13 -5.02 -11.83
CA ASP A 589 14.74 -5.47 -11.65
C ASP A 589 13.79 -4.26 -11.56
N GLY A 590 14.15 -3.21 -10.82
CA GLY A 590 13.37 -1.98 -10.77
C GLY A 590 13.22 -1.29 -12.13
N THR A 591 14.29 -1.24 -12.92
CA THR A 591 14.28 -0.66 -14.28
C THR A 591 13.41 -1.48 -15.22
N GLN A 592 13.53 -2.81 -15.19
CA GLN A 592 12.65 -3.73 -15.92
C GLN A 592 11.19 -3.54 -15.53
N CYS A 593 10.89 -3.45 -14.23
CA CYS A 593 9.54 -3.24 -13.71
C CYS A 593 8.94 -1.94 -14.24
N ILE A 594 9.68 -0.83 -14.15
CA ILE A 594 9.24 0.48 -14.67
C ILE A 594 8.98 0.38 -16.17
N GLY A 595 9.90 -0.19 -16.96
CA GLY A 595 9.72 -0.32 -18.41
C GLY A 595 8.46 -1.12 -18.77
N LYS A 596 8.22 -2.22 -18.06
CA LYS A 596 7.03 -3.08 -18.26
C LYS A 596 5.73 -2.36 -17.91
N VAL A 597 5.66 -1.72 -16.74
CA VAL A 597 4.50 -0.93 -16.32
C VAL A 597 4.23 0.20 -17.31
N SER A 598 5.30 0.87 -17.78
CA SER A 598 5.21 1.98 -18.71
C SER A 598 4.65 1.54 -20.06
N PHE A 599 5.11 0.41 -20.60
CA PHE A 599 4.60 -0.17 -21.84
C PHE A 599 3.11 -0.53 -21.74
N GLU A 600 2.74 -1.32 -20.73
CA GLU A 600 1.37 -1.83 -20.59
C GLU A 600 0.33 -0.74 -20.30
N ARG A 601 0.72 0.33 -19.59
CA ARG A 601 -0.16 1.46 -19.24
C ARG A 601 -0.08 2.61 -20.24
N GLY A 602 0.76 2.49 -21.27
CA GLY A 602 1.00 3.54 -22.27
C GLY A 602 1.51 4.84 -21.65
N PHE A 603 2.44 4.75 -20.70
CA PHE A 603 3.08 5.93 -20.10
C PHE A 603 4.13 6.51 -21.05
N SER A 604 4.34 7.83 -20.98
CA SER A 604 5.29 8.56 -21.83
C SER A 604 6.55 8.92 -21.04
N CYS A 605 7.72 8.84 -21.68
CA CYS A 605 8.96 9.34 -21.09
C CYS A 605 8.89 10.87 -20.94
N PRO A 606 9.05 11.44 -19.73
CA PRO A 606 9.12 12.88 -19.56
C PRO A 606 10.45 13.43 -20.08
N VAL A 607 10.44 14.69 -20.51
CA VAL A 607 11.64 15.48 -20.82
C VAL A 607 12.02 16.26 -19.56
N ILE A 608 13.26 16.07 -19.09
CA ILE A 608 13.77 16.75 -17.90
C ILE A 608 14.71 17.87 -18.32
N GLU A 609 14.38 19.09 -17.92
CA GLU A 609 15.17 20.29 -18.14
C GLU A 609 15.99 20.65 -16.90
N ASP A 610 17.11 21.34 -17.13
CA ASP A 610 17.96 21.85 -16.05
C ASP A 610 17.26 23.02 -15.31
N LEU A 611 17.58 23.16 -14.02
CA LEU A 611 17.08 24.26 -13.20
C LEU A 611 17.73 25.58 -13.63
N ASP A 612 16.94 26.65 -13.70
CA ASP A 612 17.40 28.00 -13.99
C ASP A 612 16.89 29.01 -12.94
N SER A 613 17.19 30.29 -13.14
CA SER A 613 16.77 31.38 -12.24
C SER A 613 15.25 31.55 -12.13
N ASN A 614 14.46 30.88 -12.98
CA ASN A 614 13.00 30.89 -12.94
C ASN A 614 12.41 29.77 -12.06
N GLY A 615 13.25 28.89 -11.53
CA GLY A 615 12.87 27.81 -10.62
C GLY A 615 12.30 26.58 -11.33
N SER A 616 11.54 25.79 -10.58
CA SER A 616 10.88 24.58 -11.09
C SER A 616 9.64 24.94 -11.92
N ALA A 617 9.26 24.06 -12.83
CA ALA A 617 8.14 24.25 -13.75
C ALA A 617 7.68 22.90 -14.30
N VAL A 618 6.41 22.81 -14.68
CA VAL A 618 5.88 21.59 -15.28
C VAL A 618 4.90 21.90 -16.40
N GLN A 619 4.99 21.13 -17.48
CA GLN A 619 4.02 21.09 -18.56
C GLN A 619 3.62 19.64 -18.80
N ILE A 620 2.32 19.36 -18.81
CA ILE A 620 1.77 18.02 -19.01
C ILE A 620 0.67 18.10 -20.05
N THR A 621 0.80 17.35 -21.14
CA THR A 621 -0.22 17.22 -22.17
C THR A 621 -1.02 15.95 -21.93
N ASN A 622 -2.35 16.07 -21.89
CA ASN A 622 -3.28 14.95 -21.66
C ASN A 622 -2.94 14.12 -20.41
N VAL A 623 -2.81 14.78 -19.25
CA VAL A 623 -2.59 14.13 -17.95
C VAL A 623 -3.71 13.14 -17.62
N ARG A 624 -3.32 12.02 -17.02
CA ARG A 624 -4.22 10.94 -16.58
C ARG A 624 -3.92 10.57 -15.15
N HIS A 625 -4.95 10.25 -14.38
CA HIS A 625 -4.78 9.69 -13.05
C HIS A 625 -4.63 8.17 -13.16
N PRO A 626 -3.47 7.59 -12.80
CA PRO A 626 -3.16 6.20 -13.15
C PRO A 626 -4.06 5.17 -12.43
N LEU A 627 -4.48 5.46 -11.19
CA LEU A 627 -5.41 4.60 -10.45
C LEU A 627 -6.86 4.67 -10.96
N VAL A 628 -7.37 5.88 -11.24
CA VAL A 628 -8.72 6.06 -11.78
C VAL A 628 -8.82 5.45 -13.18
N GLU A 629 -7.81 5.62 -14.02
CA GLU A 629 -7.74 4.95 -15.34
C GLU A 629 -7.70 3.42 -15.20
N ALA A 630 -7.01 2.89 -14.19
CA ALA A 630 -6.92 1.45 -13.96
C ALA A 630 -8.23 0.81 -13.43
N SER A 631 -9.16 1.59 -12.88
CA SER A 631 -10.39 1.10 -12.24
C SER A 631 -11.44 0.46 -13.17
N ALA A 632 -11.12 0.23 -14.45
CA ALA A 632 -11.94 -0.49 -15.43
C ALA A 632 -13.39 0.02 -15.55
N THR A 633 -13.57 1.35 -15.54
CA THR A 633 -14.90 1.96 -15.76
C THR A 633 -15.31 1.89 -17.24
N ARG A 634 -16.62 1.83 -17.51
CA ARG A 634 -17.17 1.93 -18.89
C ARG A 634 -17.13 3.35 -19.46
N THR A 635 -16.70 4.32 -18.67
CA THR A 635 -16.65 5.75 -19.02
C THR A 635 -15.24 6.15 -19.39
N GLN A 636 -15.09 6.90 -20.48
CA GLN A 636 -13.78 7.41 -20.90
C GLN A 636 -13.22 8.41 -19.89
N TYR A 637 -11.93 8.30 -19.56
CA TYR A 637 -11.24 9.27 -18.72
C TYR A 637 -11.01 10.58 -19.49
N VAL A 638 -11.45 11.71 -18.93
CA VAL A 638 -11.26 13.04 -19.51
C VAL A 638 -9.85 13.55 -19.19
N LYS A 639 -9.05 13.77 -20.22
CA LYS A 639 -7.64 14.17 -20.11
C LYS A 639 -7.52 15.69 -20.11
N HIS A 640 -6.55 16.22 -19.38
CA HIS A 640 -6.34 17.67 -19.25
C HIS A 640 -4.91 18.07 -19.63
N ASN A 641 -4.73 19.31 -20.06
CA ASN A 641 -3.39 19.89 -20.18
C ASN A 641 -3.11 20.72 -18.94
N VAL A 642 -1.90 20.66 -18.40
CA VAL A 642 -1.49 21.40 -17.19
C VAL A 642 -0.17 22.11 -17.46
N THR A 643 -0.13 23.42 -17.25
CA THR A 643 1.06 24.25 -17.49
C THR A 643 1.30 25.16 -16.29
N LEU A 644 2.39 24.94 -15.57
CA LEU A 644 2.82 25.75 -14.42
C LEU A 644 4.24 26.29 -14.67
N GLN A 645 4.34 27.36 -15.47
CA GLN A 645 5.60 28.07 -15.73
C GLN A 645 5.82 29.27 -14.81
N SER A 646 4.82 30.16 -14.69
CA SER A 646 4.92 31.38 -13.87
C SER A 646 3.66 31.56 -13.02
N GLY A 647 3.80 31.26 -11.72
CA GLY A 647 2.75 31.37 -10.72
C GLY A 647 1.88 30.11 -10.61
N GLY A 648 0.55 30.23 -10.54
CA GLY A 648 -0.32 29.10 -10.17
C GLY A 648 -1.73 29.17 -10.72
N TRP A 649 -2.50 28.13 -10.42
CA TRP A 649 -3.87 27.94 -10.91
C TRP A 649 -4.89 28.02 -9.78
N LEU A 650 -6.02 28.68 -10.06
CA LEU A 650 -7.26 28.54 -9.30
C LEU A 650 -8.24 27.69 -10.09
N VAL A 651 -8.69 26.59 -9.49
CA VAL A 651 -9.59 25.63 -10.13
C VAL A 651 -10.93 25.60 -9.42
N TYR A 652 -11.96 26.06 -10.11
CA TYR A 652 -13.34 26.03 -9.64
C TYR A 652 -14.09 24.80 -10.16
N GLY A 653 -15.20 24.49 -9.52
CA GLY A 653 -16.10 23.42 -9.95
C GLY A 653 -16.79 22.77 -8.76
N MET A 654 -17.88 22.06 -9.03
CA MET A 654 -18.62 21.35 -8.00
C MET A 654 -17.85 20.17 -7.41
N ASN A 655 -18.34 19.63 -6.31
CA ASN A 655 -17.83 18.37 -5.78
C ASN A 655 -18.14 17.25 -6.78
N ALA A 656 -17.23 16.28 -6.88
CA ALA A 656 -17.24 15.22 -7.90
C ALA A 656 -17.03 15.66 -9.37
N SER A 657 -16.74 16.94 -9.65
CA SER A 657 -16.35 17.39 -11.01
C SER A 657 -14.97 16.90 -11.44
N GLY A 658 -14.11 16.50 -10.49
CA GLY A 658 -12.76 15.98 -10.75
C GLY A 658 -11.61 16.89 -10.32
N LYS A 659 -11.86 17.96 -9.55
CA LYS A 659 -10.82 18.90 -9.06
C LYS A 659 -9.67 18.16 -8.34
N SER A 660 -10.00 17.36 -7.32
CA SER A 660 -9.04 16.58 -6.55
C SER A 660 -8.32 15.56 -7.42
N THR A 661 -9.01 14.94 -8.38
CA THR A 661 -8.42 13.99 -9.33
C THR A 661 -7.37 14.66 -10.22
N LEU A 662 -7.62 15.87 -10.73
CA LEU A 662 -6.66 16.62 -11.54
C LEU A 662 -5.39 16.98 -10.73
N MET A 663 -5.57 17.44 -9.49
CA MET A 663 -4.44 17.77 -8.61
C MET A 663 -3.62 16.54 -8.26
N LYS A 664 -4.27 15.44 -7.86
CA LYS A 664 -3.60 14.17 -7.58
C LYS A 664 -2.86 13.65 -8.82
N ALA A 665 -3.48 13.69 -9.99
CA ALA A 665 -2.83 13.27 -11.24
C ALA A 665 -1.57 14.09 -11.55
N THR A 666 -1.64 15.42 -11.39
CA THR A 666 -0.49 16.31 -11.58
C THR A 666 0.64 15.98 -10.60
N GLY A 667 0.32 15.84 -9.30
CA GLY A 667 1.28 15.49 -8.27
C GLY A 667 1.93 14.12 -8.51
N ILE A 668 1.14 13.09 -8.83
CA ILE A 668 1.64 11.74 -9.15
C ILE A 668 2.59 11.78 -10.34
N CYS A 669 2.27 12.51 -11.42
CA CYS A 669 3.17 12.66 -12.57
C CYS A 669 4.53 13.27 -12.16
N VAL A 670 4.52 14.30 -11.32
CA VAL A 670 5.77 14.92 -10.81
C VAL A 670 6.58 13.91 -9.98
N LEU A 671 5.93 13.19 -9.05
CA LEU A 671 6.61 12.19 -8.22
C LEU A 671 7.18 11.04 -9.05
N LEU A 672 6.41 10.51 -10.02
CA LEU A 672 6.86 9.44 -10.91
C LEU A 672 8.02 9.90 -11.81
N ALA A 673 7.92 11.08 -12.43
CA ALA A 673 9.01 11.63 -13.24
C ALA A 673 10.29 11.77 -12.42
N GLN A 674 10.21 12.36 -11.22
CA GLN A 674 11.36 12.53 -10.32
C GLN A 674 11.86 11.23 -9.70
N ALA A 675 11.06 10.16 -9.67
CA ALA A 675 11.51 8.80 -9.37
C ALA A 675 12.20 8.12 -10.58
N GLY A 676 12.32 8.81 -11.72
CA GLY A 676 12.87 8.27 -12.96
C GLY A 676 11.95 7.27 -13.65
N CYS A 677 10.63 7.44 -13.51
CA CYS A 677 9.61 6.65 -14.18
C CYS A 677 9.01 7.42 -15.37
N PHE A 678 8.43 6.68 -16.31
CA PHE A 678 7.54 7.31 -17.30
C PHE A 678 6.23 7.70 -16.61
N VAL A 679 5.51 8.66 -17.21
CA VAL A 679 4.36 9.30 -16.59
C VAL A 679 3.05 9.00 -17.33
N PRO A 680 1.90 8.99 -16.62
CA PRO A 680 0.57 8.81 -17.19
C PRO A 680 0.10 10.06 -17.95
N ALA A 681 0.82 10.46 -19.00
CA ALA A 681 0.48 11.58 -19.86
C ALA A 681 0.69 11.20 -21.33
N LYS A 682 0.39 12.12 -22.26
CA LYS A 682 0.87 12.02 -23.64
C LYS A 682 2.32 12.49 -23.71
N GLU A 683 2.60 13.65 -23.12
CA GLU A 683 3.91 14.31 -23.08
C GLU A 683 4.04 15.05 -21.75
N MET A 684 5.27 15.18 -21.25
CA MET A 684 5.58 15.97 -20.07
C MET A 684 6.96 16.61 -20.19
N ILE A 685 7.05 17.89 -19.85
CA ILE A 685 8.31 18.63 -19.69
C ILE A 685 8.39 19.08 -18.23
N LEU A 686 9.48 18.76 -17.55
CA LEU A 686 9.66 19.01 -16.13
C LEU A 686 11.01 19.66 -15.86
N LYS A 687 10.98 20.81 -15.18
CA LYS A 687 12.08 21.31 -14.35
C LYS A 687 11.83 20.82 -12.92
N PRO A 688 12.62 19.86 -12.40
CA PRO A 688 12.31 19.13 -11.17
C PRO A 688 12.02 20.04 -9.97
N PHE A 689 11.06 19.65 -9.14
CA PHE A 689 10.77 20.32 -7.87
C PHE A 689 11.71 19.85 -6.78
N GLN A 690 11.97 20.71 -5.79
CA GLN A 690 12.71 20.35 -4.57
C GLN A 690 11.78 20.02 -3.41
N ALA A 691 10.54 20.55 -3.44
CA ALA A 691 9.52 20.21 -2.46
C ALA A 691 8.11 20.17 -3.10
N VAL A 692 7.29 19.22 -2.64
CA VAL A 692 5.86 19.14 -2.91
C VAL A 692 5.12 19.19 -1.58
N TYR A 693 4.20 20.14 -1.44
CA TYR A 693 3.29 20.22 -0.30
C TYR A 693 1.85 20.01 -0.77
N THR A 694 1.09 19.27 0.03
CA THR A 694 -0.31 19.00 -0.27
C THR A 694 -1.21 19.40 0.86
N ARG A 695 -2.43 19.80 0.53
CA ARG A 695 -3.55 19.82 1.44
C ARG A 695 -4.81 19.45 0.67
N ILE A 696 -5.04 18.15 0.55
CA ILE A 696 -6.19 17.55 -0.12
C ILE A 696 -7.01 16.84 0.96
N LEU A 697 -8.28 17.20 1.10
CA LEU A 697 -9.17 16.59 2.09
C LEU A 697 -9.30 15.08 1.80
N ASN A 698 -8.74 14.25 2.68
CA ASN A 698 -9.06 12.83 2.77
C ASN A 698 -10.05 12.64 3.92
N GLN A 699 -11.05 11.77 3.75
CA GLN A 699 -12.22 11.67 4.64
C GLN A 699 -11.94 11.18 6.07
N ASP A 700 -10.72 10.78 6.42
CA ASP A 700 -10.45 10.11 7.68
C ASP A 700 -9.29 10.73 8.46
N ASN A 701 -9.58 11.80 9.20
CA ASN A 701 -8.77 12.18 10.36
C ASN A 701 -9.71 12.41 11.56
N LEU A 702 -10.35 11.34 12.00
CA LEU A 702 -11.18 11.32 13.22
C LEU A 702 -10.35 11.46 14.52
N PHE A 703 -9.02 11.47 14.42
CA PHE A 703 -8.10 11.47 15.56
C PHE A 703 -7.57 12.88 15.86
N ALA A 704 -8.45 13.78 16.32
CA ALA A 704 -7.97 15.00 16.97
C ALA A 704 -9.00 15.59 17.93
N GLY A 705 -8.58 15.74 19.20
CA GLY A 705 -9.14 16.72 20.12
C GLY A 705 -8.76 18.18 19.77
N LEU A 706 -8.37 18.45 18.52
CA LEU A 706 -8.13 19.78 17.95
C LEU A 706 -9.14 20.02 16.83
N SER A 707 -9.55 21.27 16.59
CA SER A 707 -10.43 21.59 15.46
C SER A 707 -9.74 21.26 14.13
N SER A 708 -10.50 20.74 13.16
CA SER A 708 -10.02 20.47 11.80
C SER A 708 -9.34 21.69 11.16
N PHE A 709 -9.83 22.88 11.50
CA PHE A 709 -9.25 24.16 11.09
C PHE A 709 -7.85 24.40 11.67
N ALA A 710 -7.56 24.01 12.91
CA ALA A 710 -6.25 24.20 13.51
C ALA A 710 -5.16 23.35 12.82
N VAL A 711 -5.50 22.11 12.42
CA VAL A 711 -4.61 21.25 11.63
C VAL A 711 -4.33 21.88 10.27
N GLU A 712 -5.39 22.34 9.60
CA GLU A 712 -5.29 23.03 8.32
C GLU A 712 -4.42 24.29 8.37
N MET A 713 -4.52 25.08 9.44
CA MET A 713 -3.65 26.25 9.64
C MET A 713 -2.18 25.87 9.89
N SER A 714 -1.92 24.74 10.55
CA SER A 714 -0.56 24.22 10.72
C SER A 714 0.05 23.80 9.38
N GLU A 715 -0.70 23.08 8.55
CA GLU A 715 -0.27 22.66 7.21
C GLU A 715 -0.05 23.85 6.28
N LEU A 716 -0.94 24.86 6.34
CA LEU A 716 -0.79 26.11 5.59
C LEU A 716 0.45 26.90 6.06
N ARG A 717 0.71 26.96 7.37
CA ARG A 717 1.93 27.59 7.91
C ARG A 717 3.18 26.96 7.31
N ASP A 718 3.24 25.64 7.24
CA ASP A 718 4.40 24.90 6.74
C ASP A 718 4.60 25.16 5.23
N ILE A 719 3.51 25.15 4.45
CA ILE A 719 3.50 25.58 3.05
C ILE A 719 4.09 27.00 2.91
N LEU A 720 3.54 27.98 3.64
CA LEU A 720 3.91 29.39 3.49
C LEU A 720 5.36 29.64 3.91
N ARG A 721 5.85 28.94 4.94
CA ARG A 721 7.22 29.09 5.45
C ARG A 721 8.25 28.56 4.46
N ASN A 722 7.98 27.41 3.85
CA ASN A 722 8.94 26.68 3.01
C ASN A 722 8.82 26.99 1.52
N ALA A 723 7.73 27.62 1.09
CA ALA A 723 7.51 27.97 -0.32
C ALA A 723 8.65 28.82 -0.90
N ASN A 724 9.18 28.35 -2.02
CA ASN A 724 10.22 29.01 -2.81
C ASN A 724 10.01 28.71 -4.32
N PRO A 725 10.84 29.23 -5.23
CA PRO A 725 10.68 28.99 -6.68
C PRO A 725 10.76 27.51 -7.11
N TYR A 726 11.21 26.61 -6.24
CA TYR A 726 11.35 25.18 -6.49
C TYR A 726 10.26 24.33 -5.82
N THR A 727 9.19 24.97 -5.33
CA THR A 727 8.10 24.33 -4.58
C THR A 727 6.84 24.18 -5.43
N LEU A 728 6.20 23.01 -5.37
CA LEU A 728 4.84 22.76 -5.84
C LEU A 728 3.88 22.65 -4.66
N VAL A 729 2.75 23.35 -4.73
CA VAL A 729 1.70 23.30 -3.70
C VAL A 729 0.38 22.86 -4.33
N LEU A 730 -0.25 21.83 -3.79
CA LEU A 730 -1.55 21.33 -4.24
C LEU A 730 -2.56 21.44 -3.10
N GLY A 731 -3.56 22.31 -3.23
CA GLY A 731 -4.55 22.57 -2.18
C GLY A 731 -5.97 22.36 -2.66
N ASP A 732 -6.79 21.66 -1.87
CA ASP A 732 -8.19 21.39 -2.15
C ASP A 732 -9.06 21.94 -1.02
N GLU A 733 -9.89 22.93 -1.34
CA GLU A 733 -10.88 23.52 -0.43
C GLU A 733 -10.28 23.99 0.89
N LEU A 734 -9.14 24.67 0.80
CA LEU A 734 -8.48 25.30 1.94
C LEU A 734 -9.43 26.27 2.68
N CYS A 735 -9.40 26.23 4.00
CA CYS A 735 -10.23 26.97 4.94
C CYS A 735 -11.74 26.65 4.85
N ALA A 736 -12.14 25.45 4.43
CA ALA A 736 -13.57 25.08 4.39
C ALA A 736 -14.24 25.02 5.77
N GLY A 737 -13.48 24.85 6.85
CA GLY A 737 -13.99 24.73 8.22
C GLY A 737 -14.22 26.05 8.97
N THR A 738 -14.07 27.22 8.33
CA THR A 738 -14.19 28.55 8.94
C THR A 738 -15.19 29.43 8.20
N GLU A 739 -15.55 30.59 8.75
CA GLU A 739 -16.46 31.53 8.08
C GLU A 739 -15.89 32.03 6.75
N SER A 740 -16.78 32.20 5.76
CA SER A 740 -16.40 32.46 4.37
C SER A 740 -15.54 33.71 4.18
N THR A 741 -15.78 34.76 4.98
CA THR A 741 -15.02 36.01 4.92
C THR A 741 -13.57 35.82 5.33
N SER A 742 -13.34 35.11 6.44
CA SER A 742 -11.99 34.81 6.92
C SER A 742 -11.28 33.81 6.02
N ALA A 743 -12.00 32.79 5.52
CA ALA A 743 -11.49 31.87 4.52
C ALA A 743 -10.99 32.63 3.27
N GLN A 744 -11.81 33.51 2.70
CA GLN A 744 -11.42 34.33 1.54
C GLN A 744 -10.19 35.19 1.82
N ALA A 745 -10.14 35.86 2.98
CA ALA A 745 -9.00 36.71 3.35
C ALA A 745 -7.69 35.92 3.50
N LEU A 746 -7.74 34.77 4.18
CA LEU A 746 -6.58 33.91 4.40
C LEU A 746 -6.07 33.31 3.08
N ILE A 747 -6.95 32.79 2.23
CA ILE A 747 -6.56 32.19 0.96
C ILE A 747 -6.06 33.24 -0.03
N ALA A 748 -6.70 34.41 -0.11
CA ALA A 748 -6.23 35.51 -0.94
C ALA A 748 -4.81 35.92 -0.54
N SER A 749 -4.56 36.08 0.76
CA SER A 749 -3.23 36.41 1.31
C SER A 749 -2.22 35.29 1.03
N GLY A 750 -2.63 34.03 1.18
CA GLY A 750 -1.80 32.86 0.88
C GLY A 750 -1.38 32.79 -0.59
N ILE A 751 -2.30 33.02 -1.52
CA ILE A 751 -2.01 33.07 -2.96
C ILE A 751 -1.01 34.18 -3.28
N GLN A 752 -1.24 35.40 -2.77
CA GLN A 752 -0.30 36.51 -2.96
C GLN A 752 1.09 36.19 -2.39
N TRP A 753 1.14 35.51 -1.24
CA TRP A 753 2.39 35.07 -0.61
C TRP A 753 3.16 34.06 -1.46
N LEU A 754 2.47 33.06 -2.03
CA LEU A 754 3.05 32.04 -2.91
C LEU A 754 3.53 32.65 -4.24
N THR A 755 2.70 33.51 -4.85
CA THR A 755 3.04 34.21 -6.10
C THR A 755 4.28 35.08 -5.91
N LYS A 756 4.38 35.84 -4.79
CA LYS A 756 5.56 36.65 -4.47
C LYS A 756 6.84 35.82 -4.33
N ARG A 757 6.72 34.59 -3.85
CA ARG A 757 7.83 33.61 -3.73
C ARG A 757 8.09 32.81 -5.00
N LYS A 758 7.32 33.06 -6.06
CA LYS A 758 7.37 32.34 -7.35
C LYS A 758 7.12 30.83 -7.24
N ALA A 759 6.54 30.37 -6.15
CA ALA A 759 6.15 28.96 -5.97
C ALA A 759 5.05 28.60 -6.98
N LYS A 760 5.00 27.33 -7.40
CA LYS A 760 3.95 26.84 -8.29
C LYS A 760 2.84 26.25 -7.45
N PHE A 761 1.60 26.50 -7.81
CA PHE A 761 0.47 25.99 -7.04
C PHE A 761 -0.75 25.69 -7.90
N ILE A 762 -1.57 24.73 -7.46
CA ILE A 762 -2.94 24.52 -7.94
C ILE A 762 -3.83 24.51 -6.71
N PHE A 763 -4.72 25.50 -6.60
CA PHE A 763 -5.72 25.57 -5.55
C PHE A 763 -7.11 25.38 -6.11
N ALA A 764 -7.76 24.29 -5.69
CA ALA A 764 -9.17 24.10 -5.91
C ALA A 764 -9.97 24.83 -4.82
N THR A 765 -10.96 25.61 -5.23
CA THR A 765 -11.78 26.40 -4.29
C THR A 765 -13.21 26.57 -4.79
N HIS A 766 -14.13 26.74 -3.83
CA HIS A 766 -15.52 27.13 -4.07
C HIS A 766 -15.77 28.62 -3.80
N LEU A 767 -14.73 29.38 -3.42
CA LEU A 767 -14.83 30.80 -3.06
C LEU A 767 -14.81 31.70 -4.31
N HIS A 768 -15.94 31.83 -5.00
CA HIS A 768 -16.04 32.55 -6.29
C HIS A 768 -15.68 34.04 -6.27
N ASP A 769 -15.65 34.69 -5.10
CA ASP A 769 -15.23 36.10 -4.99
C ASP A 769 -13.71 36.29 -4.91
N LEU A 770 -12.94 35.21 -4.75
CA LEU A 770 -11.49 35.25 -4.62
C LEU A 770 -10.77 35.98 -5.76
N PRO A 771 -11.16 35.84 -7.06
CA PRO A 771 -10.52 36.56 -8.16
C PRO A 771 -10.68 38.08 -8.07
N LYS A 772 -11.66 38.58 -7.29
CA LYS A 772 -11.85 40.02 -7.05
C LYS A 772 -10.87 40.57 -5.99
N LEU A 773 -10.30 39.69 -5.17
CA LEU A 773 -9.47 40.05 -4.00
C LEU A 773 -7.96 39.91 -4.26
N ILE A 774 -7.56 39.31 -5.37
CA ILE A 774 -6.16 39.01 -5.69
C ILE A 774 -5.71 39.68 -6.99
N ASP A 775 -4.43 40.03 -7.06
CA ASP A 775 -3.80 40.37 -8.35
C ASP A 775 -3.62 39.08 -9.15
N LEU A 776 -4.31 38.99 -10.30
CA LEU A 776 -4.28 37.83 -11.17
C LEU A 776 -3.00 37.74 -12.02
N LYS A 777 -2.05 38.67 -11.87
CA LYS A 777 -0.74 38.56 -12.53
C LYS A 777 -0.02 37.28 -12.08
N GLY A 778 0.12 36.34 -13.02
CA GLY A 778 0.70 35.02 -12.76
C GLY A 778 -0.27 34.03 -12.10
N VAL A 779 -1.56 34.32 -12.05
CA VAL A 779 -2.58 33.38 -11.56
C VAL A 779 -3.62 33.13 -12.64
N GLU A 780 -3.69 31.90 -13.12
CA GLU A 780 -4.69 31.50 -14.11
C GLU A 780 -5.93 30.95 -13.40
N VAL A 781 -7.10 31.31 -13.93
CA VAL A 781 -8.39 30.90 -13.38
C VAL A 781 -9.06 29.92 -14.34
N TRP A 782 -9.37 28.74 -13.82
CA TRP A 782 -9.95 27.61 -14.54
C TRP A 782 -11.16 27.08 -13.79
N HIS A 783 -12.07 26.41 -14.49
CA HIS A 783 -13.13 25.63 -13.89
C HIS A 783 -13.35 24.32 -14.63
N LEU A 784 -13.75 23.28 -13.89
CA LEU A 784 -14.26 22.05 -14.46
C LEU A 784 -15.76 22.22 -14.74
N HIS A 785 -16.12 22.19 -16.01
CA HIS A 785 -17.49 22.42 -16.45
C HIS A 785 -18.39 21.22 -16.10
N VAL A 786 -19.62 21.56 -15.73
CA VAL A 786 -20.73 20.64 -15.54
C VAL A 786 -21.95 21.35 -16.07
N GLU A 787 -22.75 20.64 -16.86
CA GLU A 787 -23.93 21.20 -17.50
C GLU A 787 -25.19 20.58 -16.90
N TYR A 788 -26.18 21.41 -16.59
CA TYR A 788 -27.51 20.92 -16.29
C TYR A 788 -28.33 20.90 -17.58
N ASP A 789 -28.84 19.73 -17.95
CA ASP A 789 -29.78 19.58 -19.06
C ASP A 789 -31.22 19.74 -18.53
N PRO A 790 -31.92 20.84 -18.88
CA PRO A 790 -33.27 21.11 -18.40
C PRO A 790 -34.32 20.13 -18.92
N LEU A 791 -34.12 19.55 -20.11
CA LEU A 791 -35.08 18.64 -20.74
C LEU A 791 -35.05 17.27 -20.07
N THR A 792 -33.85 16.76 -19.80
CA THR A 792 -33.69 15.45 -19.15
C THR A 792 -33.62 15.52 -17.63
N LYS A 793 -33.53 16.74 -17.06
CA LYS A 793 -33.29 17.03 -15.64
C LYS A 793 -32.03 16.36 -15.08
N LYS A 794 -30.97 16.24 -15.90
CA LYS A 794 -29.73 15.54 -15.52
C LYS A 794 -28.55 16.50 -15.47
N LEU A 795 -27.61 16.20 -14.57
CA LEU A 795 -26.27 16.79 -14.59
C LEU A 795 -25.35 15.99 -15.50
N ILE A 796 -24.77 16.66 -16.47
CA ILE A 796 -23.76 16.13 -17.39
C ILE A 796 -22.39 16.57 -16.90
N TYR A 797 -21.66 15.62 -16.32
CA TYR A 797 -20.27 15.82 -15.90
C TYR A 797 -19.32 15.70 -17.09
N ASP A 798 -19.24 16.76 -17.92
CA ASP A 798 -18.30 16.78 -19.05
C ASP A 798 -16.83 16.80 -18.58
N ARG A 799 -16.57 17.34 -17.38
CA ARG A 799 -15.24 17.47 -16.75
C ARG A 799 -14.21 18.16 -17.64
N SER A 800 -14.66 18.97 -18.60
CA SER A 800 -13.80 19.77 -19.46
C SER A 800 -13.24 20.95 -18.67
N LEU A 801 -11.94 21.20 -18.79
CA LEU A 801 -11.29 22.34 -18.15
C LEU A 801 -11.48 23.57 -19.03
N ARG A 802 -12.18 24.59 -18.51
CA ARG A 802 -12.49 25.84 -19.23
C ARG A 802 -11.98 27.06 -18.45
N GLN A 803 -11.63 28.13 -19.16
CA GLN A 803 -11.11 29.34 -18.54
C GLN A 803 -12.20 30.10 -17.75
N GLY A 804 -11.80 30.79 -16.67
CA GLY A 804 -12.69 31.53 -15.77
C GLY A 804 -13.21 30.68 -14.61
N SER A 805 -13.95 31.30 -13.69
CA SER A 805 -14.45 30.66 -12.45
C SER A 805 -15.76 29.88 -12.62
N GLY A 806 -16.33 29.86 -13.82
CA GLY A 806 -17.61 29.21 -14.11
C GLY A 806 -18.83 29.96 -13.56
N SER A 807 -20.02 29.37 -13.72
CA SER A 807 -21.27 29.87 -13.14
C SER A 807 -21.20 29.89 -11.61
N THR A 808 -21.71 30.96 -11.00
CA THR A 808 -21.89 31.04 -9.54
C THR A 808 -23.22 30.44 -9.08
N LEU A 809 -24.01 29.88 -9.99
CA LEU A 809 -25.34 29.29 -9.77
C LEU A 809 -25.32 27.75 -9.74
N TYR A 810 -24.16 27.11 -10.00
CA TYR A 810 -24.07 25.65 -10.11
C TYR A 810 -24.63 24.88 -8.91
N GLY A 811 -24.49 25.39 -7.68
CA GLY A 811 -25.05 24.73 -6.50
C GLY A 811 -26.59 24.63 -6.55
N LEU A 812 -27.26 25.65 -7.09
CA LEU A 812 -28.71 25.67 -7.26
C LEU A 812 -29.13 24.85 -8.49
N GLU A 813 -28.31 24.80 -9.54
CA GLU A 813 -28.52 23.90 -10.69
C GLU A 813 -28.43 22.43 -10.27
N VAL A 814 -27.51 22.07 -9.37
CA VAL A 814 -27.46 20.72 -8.78
C VAL A 814 -28.71 20.42 -7.96
N ALA A 815 -29.16 21.37 -7.14
CA ALA A 815 -30.40 21.21 -6.39
C ALA A 815 -31.61 20.99 -7.31
N ARG A 816 -31.67 21.68 -8.46
CA ARG A 816 -32.69 21.45 -9.50
C ARG A 816 -32.63 20.03 -10.06
N ALA A 817 -31.42 19.54 -10.36
CA ALA A 817 -31.23 18.19 -10.88
C ALA A 817 -31.54 17.07 -9.87
N MET A 818 -31.44 17.36 -8.57
CA MET A 818 -31.82 16.44 -7.50
C MET A 818 -33.32 16.47 -7.17
N ASP A 819 -34.13 17.10 -8.04
CA ASP A 819 -35.60 17.18 -7.96
C ASP A 819 -36.11 17.83 -6.66
N LEU A 820 -35.39 18.85 -6.15
CA LEU A 820 -35.91 19.67 -5.06
C LEU A 820 -37.13 20.50 -5.53
N PRO A 821 -38.12 20.79 -4.65
CA PRO A 821 -39.31 21.53 -5.01
C PRO A 821 -39.00 22.89 -5.64
N PHE A 822 -39.68 23.24 -6.74
CA PHE A 822 -39.47 24.49 -7.48
C PHE A 822 -39.55 25.73 -6.57
N GLU A 823 -40.58 25.79 -5.72
CA GLU A 823 -40.80 26.89 -4.77
C GLU A 823 -39.62 27.09 -3.81
N PHE A 824 -38.99 25.99 -3.38
CA PHE A 824 -37.80 26.04 -2.51
C PHE A 824 -36.59 26.64 -3.24
N ILE A 825 -36.39 26.26 -4.51
CA ILE A 825 -35.26 26.74 -5.31
C ILE A 825 -35.41 28.21 -5.67
N GLU A 826 -36.62 28.66 -6.01
CA GLU A 826 -36.94 30.07 -6.19
C GLU A 826 -36.63 30.87 -4.91
N GLN A 827 -37.08 30.38 -3.75
CA GLN A 827 -36.79 31.03 -2.48
C GLN A 827 -35.28 31.06 -2.17
N ALA A 828 -34.55 30.00 -2.52
CA ALA A 828 -33.10 29.93 -2.37
C ALA A 828 -32.35 30.95 -3.27
N LEU A 829 -32.83 31.15 -4.51
CA LEU A 829 -32.32 32.20 -5.41
C LEU A 829 -32.56 33.59 -4.81
N GLU A 830 -33.78 33.88 -4.33
CA GLU A 830 -34.07 35.16 -3.69
C GLU A 830 -33.17 35.42 -2.47
N ASN A 831 -32.98 34.41 -1.63
CA ASN A 831 -32.13 34.53 -0.44
C ASN A 831 -30.67 34.77 -0.83
N ARG A 832 -30.17 34.08 -1.87
CA ARG A 832 -28.84 34.31 -2.42
C ARG A 832 -28.67 35.75 -2.91
N HIS A 833 -29.66 36.31 -3.60
CA HIS A 833 -29.61 37.71 -4.05
C HIS A 833 -29.53 38.69 -2.89
N LYS A 834 -30.31 38.46 -1.82
CA LYS A 834 -30.25 39.25 -0.57
C LYS A 834 -28.85 39.19 0.06
N ILE A 835 -28.24 38.00 0.12
CA ILE A 835 -26.92 37.79 0.73
C ILE A 835 -25.81 38.49 -0.06
N LEU A 836 -25.82 38.40 -1.40
CA LEU A 836 -24.77 38.98 -2.24
C LEU A 836 -24.89 40.50 -2.43
N GLY A 837 -25.97 41.13 -1.92
CA GLY A 837 -26.28 42.53 -2.22
C GLY A 837 -26.50 42.78 -3.72
N SER A 838 -26.74 41.73 -4.50
CA SER A 838 -27.05 41.83 -5.92
C SER A 838 -28.50 42.24 -6.08
N VAL A 839 -28.73 43.25 -6.93
CA VAL A 839 -30.08 43.70 -7.29
C VAL A 839 -30.86 42.55 -7.93
N LYS A 840 -32.18 42.51 -7.71
CA LYS A 840 -33.06 41.52 -8.36
C LYS A 840 -32.87 41.62 -9.88
N GLU A 841 -33.01 40.53 -10.61
CA GLU A 841 -32.89 40.52 -12.07
C GLU A 841 -33.94 41.42 -12.76
N SER A 842 -35.00 41.81 -12.03
CA SER A 842 -35.96 42.86 -12.38
C SER A 842 -35.36 44.28 -12.47
N ASP A 843 -34.19 44.51 -11.87
CA ASP A 843 -33.58 45.84 -11.71
C ASP A 843 -32.30 45.99 -12.56
N ALA A 844 -31.84 44.91 -13.20
CA ALA A 844 -30.78 44.95 -14.21
C ALA A 844 -31.36 45.46 -15.53
N VAL A 845 -31.28 46.78 -15.73
CA VAL A 845 -31.88 47.46 -16.89
C VAL A 845 -31.32 46.93 -18.22
N SER A 846 -30.07 46.44 -18.29
CA SER A 846 -29.40 46.01 -19.53
C SER A 846 -28.90 44.57 -19.54
N SER A 847 -28.88 43.92 -20.70
CA SER A 847 -28.35 42.55 -20.91
C SER A 847 -26.82 42.44 -20.71
N SER A 848 -26.37 41.30 -20.19
CA SER A 848 -24.94 40.92 -20.14
C SER A 848 -24.37 40.60 -21.53
N TRP A 849 -25.22 40.26 -22.50
CA TRP A 849 -24.82 39.92 -23.88
C TRP A 849 -24.63 41.17 -24.74
N ASN A 850 -25.48 42.18 -24.56
CA ASN A 850 -25.43 43.43 -25.30
C ASN A 850 -26.06 44.56 -24.49
N ARG A 851 -25.29 45.59 -24.15
CA ARG A 851 -25.73 46.69 -23.29
C ARG A 851 -26.88 47.52 -23.88
N GLU A 852 -27.11 47.45 -25.19
CA GLU A 852 -28.23 48.13 -25.87
C GLU A 852 -29.58 47.42 -25.66
N ILE A 853 -29.59 46.15 -25.24
CA ILE A 853 -30.81 45.38 -24.99
C ILE A 853 -31.28 45.62 -23.55
N ILE A 854 -32.47 46.20 -23.40
CA ILE A 854 -33.04 46.61 -22.12
C ILE A 854 -34.23 45.70 -21.75
N ARG A 855 -34.21 45.14 -20.54
CA ARG A 855 -35.23 44.19 -20.05
C ARG A 855 -36.44 44.92 -19.47
N ARG A 856 -37.30 45.49 -20.33
CA ARG A 856 -38.52 46.24 -19.90
C ARG A 856 -39.76 45.36 -19.78
N GLU A 857 -40.06 44.61 -20.83
CA GLU A 857 -41.20 43.72 -20.94
C GLU A 857 -40.83 42.53 -21.83
N CYS A 858 -41.55 41.43 -21.69
CA CYS A 858 -41.40 40.28 -22.57
C CYS A 858 -41.82 40.70 -23.97
N GLU A 859 -40.91 40.60 -24.93
CA GLU A 859 -41.19 41.00 -26.31
C GLU A 859 -42.19 40.06 -27.00
N SER A 860 -42.50 38.90 -26.40
CA SER A 860 -43.57 37.97 -26.78
C SER A 860 -44.90 38.24 -26.08
N CYS A 861 -45.00 38.02 -24.76
CA CYS A 861 -46.27 38.10 -24.04
C CYS A 861 -46.49 39.41 -23.26
N LYS A 862 -45.58 40.38 -23.37
CA LYS A 862 -45.66 41.71 -22.74
C LYS A 862 -45.66 41.73 -21.20
N LYS A 863 -45.39 40.60 -20.54
CA LYS A 863 -45.23 40.54 -19.08
C LYS A 863 -43.95 41.26 -18.62
N PRO A 864 -43.97 42.03 -17.51
CA PRO A 864 -42.81 42.81 -17.06
C PRO A 864 -41.90 42.09 -16.04
N ILE A 865 -42.18 40.83 -15.68
CA ILE A 865 -41.50 40.12 -14.59
C ILE A 865 -40.85 38.83 -15.12
N GLY A 866 -39.69 38.47 -14.57
CA GLY A 866 -38.98 37.22 -14.89
C GLY A 866 -38.40 37.21 -16.29
N LEU A 867 -37.77 38.32 -16.70
CA LEU A 867 -37.28 38.57 -18.05
C LEU A 867 -35.82 38.13 -18.21
N GLU A 868 -35.59 37.27 -19.18
CA GLU A 868 -34.26 36.84 -19.61
C GLU A 868 -34.01 37.28 -21.06
N VAL A 869 -32.73 37.33 -21.44
CA VAL A 869 -32.33 37.61 -22.82
C VAL A 869 -31.84 36.33 -23.46
N HIS A 870 -32.56 35.90 -24.50
CA HIS A 870 -32.36 34.66 -25.23
C HIS A 870 -31.79 34.94 -26.63
N HIS A 871 -31.03 33.98 -27.18
CA HIS A 871 -30.46 34.06 -28.53
C HIS A 871 -31.40 33.39 -29.53
N ILE A 872 -31.84 34.13 -30.54
CA ILE A 872 -32.79 33.64 -31.57
C ILE A 872 -32.16 32.49 -32.36
N GLN A 873 -30.96 32.72 -32.89
CA GLN A 873 -30.10 31.67 -33.43
C GLN A 873 -29.20 31.15 -32.32
N HIS A 874 -29.22 29.82 -32.13
CA HIS A 874 -28.45 29.14 -31.09
C HIS A 874 -26.96 29.45 -31.20
N ARG A 875 -26.31 29.78 -30.08
CA ARG A 875 -24.86 30.06 -30.03
C ARG A 875 -23.99 28.92 -30.58
N ALA A 876 -24.50 27.69 -30.58
CA ALA A 876 -23.83 26.53 -31.14
C ALA A 876 -23.67 26.58 -32.67
N SER A 877 -24.48 27.38 -33.38
CA SER A 877 -24.33 27.59 -34.83
C SER A 877 -23.22 28.60 -35.18
N ALA A 878 -22.65 29.30 -34.20
CA ALA A 878 -21.64 30.32 -34.43
C ALA A 878 -20.22 29.73 -34.47
N THR A 879 -19.43 30.11 -35.47
CA THR A 879 -18.00 29.77 -35.58
C THR A 879 -17.16 31.02 -35.31
N ASN A 880 -16.22 30.94 -34.35
CA ASN A 880 -15.39 32.08 -33.92
C ASN A 880 -16.18 33.35 -33.51
N GLY A 881 -17.37 33.20 -32.94
CA GLY A 881 -18.19 34.35 -32.53
C GLY A 881 -19.16 34.86 -33.59
N LEU A 882 -19.12 34.35 -34.82
CA LEU A 882 -19.94 34.79 -35.95
C LEU A 882 -20.97 33.73 -36.34
N LEU A 883 -22.20 34.16 -36.61
CA LEU A 883 -23.29 33.33 -37.17
C LEU A 883 -23.07 33.11 -38.68
N GLU A 884 -23.88 32.24 -39.28
CA GLU A 884 -23.79 31.90 -40.71
C GLU A 884 -24.00 33.12 -41.63
N ASP A 885 -24.72 34.13 -41.16
CA ASP A 885 -24.95 35.39 -41.85
C ASP A 885 -23.81 36.43 -41.68
N GLY A 886 -22.74 36.06 -40.99
CA GLY A 886 -21.57 36.90 -40.70
C GLY A 886 -21.77 37.92 -39.58
N SER A 887 -22.93 37.95 -38.92
CA SER A 887 -23.17 38.80 -37.75
C SER A 887 -22.59 38.17 -36.46
N HIS A 888 -22.22 39.01 -35.50
CA HIS A 888 -21.71 38.51 -34.21
C HIS A 888 -22.83 37.87 -33.41
N MET A 889 -22.57 36.76 -32.70
CA MET A 889 -23.61 36.01 -31.97
C MET A 889 -24.38 36.85 -30.93
N ASN A 890 -23.77 37.92 -30.41
CA ASN A 890 -24.36 38.85 -29.44
C ASN A 890 -24.88 40.16 -30.07
N ASP A 891 -25.01 40.22 -31.40
CA ASP A 891 -25.65 41.35 -32.10
C ASP A 891 -27.09 41.50 -31.60
N LYS A 892 -27.57 42.74 -31.46
CA LYS A 892 -28.92 43.05 -30.96
C LYS A 892 -30.03 42.40 -31.79
N ARG A 893 -29.77 42.14 -33.08
CA ARG A 893 -30.71 41.45 -33.97
C ARG A 893 -30.94 39.99 -33.58
N ASN A 894 -29.94 39.34 -32.99
CA ASN A 894 -30.00 37.95 -32.55
C ASN A 894 -30.48 37.79 -31.09
N LEU A 895 -30.82 38.87 -30.39
CA LEU A 895 -31.17 38.85 -28.97
C LEU A 895 -32.63 39.22 -28.75
N VAL A 896 -33.29 38.49 -27.86
CA VAL A 896 -34.69 38.68 -27.52
C VAL A 896 -34.96 38.66 -26.02
N THR A 897 -35.68 39.66 -25.52
CA THR A 897 -36.10 39.70 -24.12
C THR A 897 -37.42 38.95 -23.94
N ILE A 898 -37.42 37.84 -23.20
CA ILE A 898 -38.61 37.00 -22.97
C ILE A 898 -38.75 36.55 -21.53
N CYS A 899 -39.98 36.31 -21.08
CA CYS A 899 -40.23 35.72 -19.75
C CYS A 899 -39.98 34.21 -19.76
N GLN A 900 -39.80 33.59 -18.58
CA GLN A 900 -39.56 32.15 -18.46
C GLN A 900 -40.55 31.29 -19.25
N ALA A 901 -41.85 31.57 -19.18
CA ALA A 901 -42.86 30.80 -19.91
C ALA A 901 -42.69 30.88 -21.44
N CYS A 902 -42.27 32.03 -21.96
CA CYS A 902 -41.97 32.20 -23.39
C CYS A 902 -40.63 31.56 -23.75
N HIS A 903 -39.62 31.64 -22.86
CA HIS A 903 -38.34 30.95 -23.03
C HIS A 903 -38.54 29.44 -23.18
N ASP A 904 -39.32 28.84 -22.29
CA ASP A 904 -39.62 27.42 -22.34
C ASP A 904 -40.42 27.06 -23.61
N ALA A 905 -41.32 27.93 -24.06
CA ALA A 905 -42.07 27.73 -25.30
C ALA A 905 -41.18 27.74 -26.56
N VAL A 906 -40.11 28.55 -26.57
CA VAL A 906 -39.09 28.57 -27.64
C VAL A 906 -38.33 27.25 -27.67
N HIS A 907 -37.83 26.78 -26.53
CA HIS A 907 -37.12 25.48 -26.46
C HIS A 907 -38.03 24.28 -26.74
N ALA A 908 -39.33 24.41 -26.47
CA ALA A 908 -40.34 23.42 -26.83
C ALA A 908 -40.74 23.46 -28.33
N ASN A 909 -40.16 24.35 -29.15
CA ASN A 909 -40.56 24.61 -30.55
C ASN A 909 -42.05 24.94 -30.72
N THR A 910 -42.69 25.49 -29.68
CA THR A 910 -44.08 25.96 -29.70
C THR A 910 -44.18 27.48 -29.91
N LEU A 911 -43.04 28.17 -29.89
CA LEU A 911 -42.92 29.60 -30.11
C LEU A 911 -41.68 29.86 -30.97
N VAL A 912 -41.87 30.39 -32.18
CA VAL A 912 -40.76 30.83 -33.04
C VAL A 912 -40.67 32.35 -33.00
N ILE A 913 -39.47 32.83 -32.72
CA ILE A 913 -39.17 34.27 -32.65
C ILE A 913 -38.41 34.62 -33.93
N GLY A 914 -39.01 35.44 -34.77
CA GLY A 914 -38.42 35.94 -36.02
C GLY A 914 -37.78 37.32 -35.86
N ASP A 915 -37.42 37.93 -36.99
CA ASP A 915 -36.78 39.24 -37.04
C ASP A 915 -37.71 40.39 -36.61
N GLN A 916 -37.13 41.55 -36.29
CA GLN A 916 -37.89 42.79 -36.15
C GLN A 916 -38.21 43.38 -37.52
N ILE A 917 -39.49 43.69 -37.74
CA ILE A 917 -40.00 44.37 -38.92
C ILE A 917 -40.51 45.78 -38.56
N GLN A 918 -40.33 46.74 -39.45
CA GLN A 918 -40.82 48.09 -39.24
C GLN A 918 -42.33 48.16 -39.53
N THR A 919 -43.15 48.54 -38.55
CA THR A 919 -44.59 48.74 -38.70
C THR A 919 -44.98 50.21 -38.52
N SER A 920 -46.24 50.55 -38.80
CA SER A 920 -46.79 51.90 -38.55
C SER A 920 -46.76 52.32 -37.07
N ASN A 921 -46.63 51.37 -36.14
CA ASN A 921 -46.54 51.60 -34.69
C ASN A 921 -45.09 51.55 -34.16
N GLY A 922 -44.10 51.38 -35.03
CA GLY A 922 -42.69 51.20 -34.68
C GLY A 922 -42.15 49.81 -35.05
N PRO A 923 -40.89 49.50 -34.73
CA PRO A 923 -40.32 48.17 -34.94
C PRO A 923 -41.01 47.15 -34.04
N GLU A 924 -41.65 46.15 -34.64
CA GLU A 924 -42.30 45.04 -33.95
C GLU A 924 -41.61 43.73 -34.32
N ARG A 925 -41.50 42.79 -33.37
CA ARG A 925 -40.88 41.48 -33.63
C ARG A 925 -41.91 40.50 -34.14
N VAL A 926 -41.58 39.76 -35.19
CA VAL A 926 -42.43 38.69 -35.71
C VAL A 926 -42.38 37.52 -34.73
N ILE A 927 -43.53 37.13 -34.20
CA ILE A 927 -43.65 36.04 -33.23
C ILE A 927 -44.72 35.10 -33.73
N GLU A 928 -44.32 33.88 -34.01
CA GLU A 928 -45.21 32.84 -34.52
C GLU A 928 -45.40 31.80 -33.42
N HIS A 929 -46.59 31.80 -32.84
CA HIS A 929 -47.01 30.70 -31.98
C HIS A 929 -47.32 29.53 -32.89
N ILE A 930 -46.45 28.53 -32.91
CA ILE A 930 -46.78 27.25 -33.53
C ILE A 930 -47.84 26.64 -32.61
N PRO A 931 -49.10 26.48 -33.05
CA PRO A 931 -50.06 25.76 -32.26
C PRO A 931 -49.44 24.40 -31.96
N SER A 932 -49.20 24.13 -30.67
CA SER A 932 -48.88 22.78 -30.26
C SER A 932 -49.96 21.91 -30.89
N VAL A 933 -49.56 21.00 -31.78
CA VAL A 933 -50.34 19.79 -31.97
C VAL A 933 -50.26 19.11 -30.61
N ILE A 934 -51.13 19.53 -29.70
CA ILE A 934 -51.62 18.66 -28.67
C ILE A 934 -52.10 17.47 -29.47
N PRO A 935 -51.57 16.25 -29.27
CA PRO A 935 -52.35 15.09 -29.62
C PRO A 935 -53.59 15.24 -28.76
N SER A 936 -54.67 15.76 -29.36
CA SER A 936 -56.03 15.45 -28.93
C SER A 936 -56.03 13.98 -28.56
N ALA A 937 -56.63 13.64 -27.43
CA ALA A 937 -56.79 12.29 -26.94
C ALA A 937 -57.41 11.37 -28.02
N GLU A 938 -56.59 10.89 -28.95
CA GLU A 938 -56.88 9.89 -29.94
C GLU A 938 -56.19 8.62 -29.44
N LYS A 939 -57.05 7.76 -28.89
CA LYS A 939 -56.87 6.35 -28.63
C LYS A 939 -55.56 5.80 -29.22
N LEU A 940 -54.68 5.34 -28.33
CA LEU A 940 -53.66 4.33 -28.63
C LEU A 940 -54.25 3.37 -29.67
N LYS A 941 -53.80 3.46 -30.92
CA LYS A 941 -54.11 2.43 -31.91
C LYS A 941 -53.54 1.16 -31.33
N SER A 942 -54.45 0.27 -30.92
CA SER A 942 -54.16 -1.08 -30.48
C SER A 942 -53.13 -1.69 -31.43
N LYS A 943 -52.10 -2.33 -30.88
CA LYS A 943 -51.06 -3.02 -31.67
C LYS A 943 -51.64 -4.09 -32.61
N TRP A 944 -52.89 -4.51 -32.37
CA TRP A 944 -53.64 -5.47 -33.17
C TRP A 944 -54.91 -4.83 -33.72
N THR A 945 -55.30 -5.21 -34.93
CA THR A 945 -56.56 -4.82 -35.57
C THR A 945 -57.77 -5.37 -34.79
N GLU A 946 -58.98 -4.80 -35.00
CA GLU A 946 -60.19 -5.29 -34.33
C GLU A 946 -60.51 -6.76 -34.66
N GLU A 947 -60.20 -7.19 -35.88
CA GLU A 947 -60.39 -8.57 -36.32
C GLU A 947 -59.41 -9.54 -35.63
N GLU A 948 -58.16 -9.12 -35.43
CA GLU A 948 -57.15 -9.87 -34.65
C GLU A 948 -57.52 -9.93 -33.16
N LEU A 949 -58.01 -8.83 -32.58
CA LEU A 949 -58.47 -8.78 -31.19
C LEU A 949 -59.67 -9.71 -30.95
N GLU A 950 -60.62 -9.74 -31.89
CA GLU A 950 -61.78 -10.62 -31.82
C GLU A 950 -61.36 -12.08 -31.99
N THR A 951 -60.42 -12.36 -32.92
CA THR A 951 -59.81 -13.69 -33.10
C THR A 951 -59.10 -14.16 -31.82
N MET A 952 -58.37 -13.28 -31.13
CA MET A 952 -57.72 -13.58 -29.85
C MET A 952 -58.73 -13.89 -28.74
N LYS A 953 -59.82 -13.10 -28.63
CA LYS A 953 -60.90 -13.36 -27.66
C LYS A 953 -61.65 -14.65 -27.96
N GLN A 954 -61.99 -14.90 -29.23
CA GLN A 954 -62.67 -16.11 -29.69
C GLN A 954 -61.80 -17.35 -29.41
N THR A 955 -60.50 -17.28 -29.68
CA THR A 955 -59.54 -18.38 -29.43
C THR A 955 -59.40 -18.64 -27.93
N LEU A 956 -59.30 -17.60 -27.09
CA LEU A 956 -59.28 -17.72 -25.63
C LEU A 956 -60.57 -18.33 -25.05
N LYS A 957 -61.72 -18.03 -25.67
CA LYS A 957 -63.04 -18.55 -25.26
C LYS A 957 -63.27 -19.99 -25.72
N THR A 958 -62.86 -20.31 -26.95
CA THR A 958 -63.00 -21.65 -27.56
C THR A 958 -62.06 -22.66 -26.89
N TYR A 959 -60.83 -22.26 -26.58
CA TYR A 959 -59.82 -23.11 -25.92
C TYR A 959 -59.59 -22.69 -24.46
N SER A 960 -60.70 -22.51 -23.72
CA SER A 960 -60.70 -22.00 -22.34
C SER A 960 -60.07 -22.92 -21.29
N SER A 961 -59.67 -24.14 -21.64
CA SER A 961 -58.92 -25.07 -20.78
C SER A 961 -57.43 -25.17 -21.13
N MET A 962 -56.97 -24.58 -22.24
CA MET A 962 -55.56 -24.65 -22.67
C MET A 962 -54.68 -23.59 -21.99
N SER A 963 -53.37 -23.89 -21.90
CA SER A 963 -52.37 -22.98 -21.32
C SER A 963 -52.08 -21.78 -22.24
N LEU A 964 -51.78 -20.62 -21.65
CA LEU A 964 -51.57 -19.36 -22.40
C LEU A 964 -50.42 -19.44 -23.41
N ARG A 965 -49.37 -20.21 -23.10
CA ARG A 965 -48.24 -20.47 -23.99
C ARG A 965 -48.65 -21.24 -25.25
N SER A 966 -49.55 -22.22 -25.10
CA SER A 966 -50.07 -23.00 -26.23
C SER A 966 -51.02 -22.18 -27.10
N ILE A 967 -51.82 -21.31 -26.48
CA ILE A 967 -52.72 -20.39 -27.18
C ILE A 967 -51.93 -19.34 -27.96
N ARG A 968 -50.85 -18.80 -27.38
CA ARG A 968 -49.92 -17.91 -28.09
C ARG A 968 -49.30 -18.58 -29.32
N ALA A 969 -48.84 -19.82 -29.18
CA ALA A 969 -48.27 -20.57 -30.30
C ALA A 969 -49.33 -20.81 -31.40
N HIS A 970 -50.58 -21.12 -31.02
CA HIS A 970 -51.68 -21.30 -31.97
C HIS A 970 -52.03 -20.01 -32.73
N LEU A 971 -52.12 -18.88 -32.02
CA LEU A 971 -52.41 -17.57 -32.63
C LEU A 971 -51.30 -17.15 -33.60
N HIS A 972 -50.05 -17.40 -33.25
CA HIS A 972 -48.92 -17.14 -34.15
C HIS A 972 -48.92 -18.09 -35.36
N SER A 973 -49.14 -19.39 -35.18
CA SER A 973 -49.02 -20.36 -36.27
C SER A 973 -50.18 -20.34 -37.26
N LYS A 974 -51.40 -20.01 -36.81
CA LYS A 974 -52.62 -20.09 -37.64
C LYS A 974 -53.11 -18.74 -38.13
N HIS A 975 -52.79 -17.67 -37.41
CA HIS A 975 -53.31 -16.32 -37.68
C HIS A 975 -52.20 -15.28 -37.79
N GLU A 976 -50.93 -15.66 -37.65
CA GLU A 976 -49.75 -14.77 -37.67
C GLU A 976 -49.79 -13.64 -36.61
N ILE A 977 -50.57 -13.82 -35.54
CA ILE A 977 -50.73 -12.82 -34.50
C ILE A 977 -49.64 -12.98 -33.43
N GLU A 978 -48.73 -12.01 -33.34
CA GLU A 978 -47.74 -11.92 -32.27
C GLU A 978 -48.29 -11.22 -31.01
N VAL A 979 -48.48 -11.99 -29.93
CA VAL A 979 -48.92 -11.47 -28.63
C VAL A 979 -48.15 -12.12 -27.48
N SER A 980 -47.89 -11.37 -26.40
CA SER A 980 -47.25 -11.90 -25.19
C SER A 980 -48.24 -12.63 -24.27
N GLU A 981 -47.75 -13.60 -23.50
CA GLU A 981 -48.58 -14.36 -22.55
C GLU A 981 -49.19 -13.47 -21.46
N ALA A 982 -48.49 -12.40 -21.08
CA ALA A 982 -48.99 -11.42 -20.11
C ALA A 982 -50.25 -10.69 -20.61
N ILE A 983 -50.33 -10.39 -21.90
CA ILE A 983 -51.47 -9.69 -22.52
C ILE A 983 -52.64 -10.65 -22.70
N LEU A 984 -52.39 -11.88 -23.19
CA LEU A 984 -53.42 -12.94 -23.23
C LEU A 984 -53.97 -13.25 -21.82
N GLY A 985 -53.12 -13.21 -20.80
CA GLY A 985 -53.51 -13.39 -19.41
C GLY A 985 -54.36 -12.24 -18.85
N LYS A 986 -54.20 -11.00 -19.33
CA LYS A 986 -55.09 -9.88 -18.99
C LYS A 986 -56.45 -10.03 -19.69
N MET A 987 -56.44 -10.35 -20.99
CA MET A 987 -57.65 -10.57 -21.77
C MET A 987 -58.51 -11.73 -21.26
N ARG A 988 -57.90 -12.83 -20.82
CA ARG A 988 -58.64 -13.97 -20.23
C ARG A 988 -59.31 -13.63 -18.89
N ARG A 989 -58.78 -12.64 -18.17
CA ARG A 989 -59.33 -12.13 -16.91
C ARG A 989 -60.32 -10.99 -17.11
N GLY A 990 -60.55 -10.54 -18.35
CA GLY A 990 -61.50 -9.48 -18.69
C GLY A 990 -61.03 -8.07 -18.31
N CYS A 991 -59.72 -7.85 -18.13
CA CYS A 991 -59.14 -6.55 -17.78
C CYS A 991 -58.41 -5.89 -18.94
#